data_AF-A0A6H3FDM9-F1
#
_entry.id   AF-A0A6H3FDM9-F1
#
_cell.length_a   1.000
_cell.length_b   1.000
_cell.length_c   1.000
_cell.angle_alpha   90.00
_cell.angle_beta   90.00
_cell.angle_gamma   90.00
#
_symmetry.space_group_name_H-M   'P 1'
#
loop_
_entity.id
_entity.type
_entity.pdbx_description
1 polymer ?
#
loop_
_entity_poly.entity_id
_entity_poly.type
_entity_poly.pdbx_seq_one_letter_code
_entity_poly.pdbx_strand_id
1 'polypeptide(L)'
;MFKIYIFLFVLVLATTPLPVCARADAAPHAAQSAPSGNGGLGDQLRQFKGYPHLDMAYRKMRAGENSAAAEEFRQYLAIIPQDAKARADFMNLLYRMGEYDAALALLQGQPDTQKIFALQQTRGMVLVKLGDNDQALAAFATALDAAGTDAERIAALRALVLVGKQDGDEEVVARYLTQARALAPDDEDLLREQALFYEHKGNYKEAVRLSARLEKLHPGPENAAVLANSLFLASRYAEAAAVYAKIAAKEPQMLYRAGQSFAAAHQEQQAIDMFTAFLRTGVSPLRKAETLLALGNIYATQGDAPQAYAAFHEAVPLAAALPQKAQAQLAAGLAFAAMGSGKPAEAVAPLQTALRLAVYPGEKVSIFMQLAQAHAALGDTAKAAKAWRQAAACPGAAREDVALAEESLGYALTDMGDHVGAERAFGRALEAAGPRRRIVLAAAHAAYAAGLYEKALEHFAQAAAMHPTTDTSLALGRTYEKLGKPGLALVNYRQAAQGIAAMSQEEQRKFYLSLGFLQMGQADYAAAAEAFGQALTLGYDPATAARLGHAELLAGQTEAARQTFAAMPDKGLPVSVQVQRLADLASIAIANGQYEEAEALVAASLRLKKDAALFSRQGDLLRRLQRTPEAIAAYREALRMDNTAAGQAALGYALSDAGQYAAAADAFEQALAADPDAAHLWEDLGYASMHEVRNAQSVAAFKKAIDAAVAQGAETGAEQVEIDKKIFRLRREVTKLQTNLSATAYLSYLPDGAGPSRWAGGDTARTIRSGGGAEVAWTPPVLGLRDDRLLQVIGRVSANLNEDDSFSFDEDSWQGAVGLRYKPFKSQNFNVGAERLFHLGDKAEDTWLLRAMYSWTDGYDLSPGVPYWNYTFFFGEYDYYTSENARSVVYGEVRQGMTFNVYDRFLVTPHVVADSRITEPDRDQTSLVEFGAGLSLRFFLPAFNYEVPRSSVEVLLQYKRGTLFHVQGDDKNSLIDSLFLTTSITF
;
A
#
# COMPACT_ATOMS: atom_id res chain seq x y z
N MET A 1 54.35 -33.22 -11.42
CA MET A 1 53.50 -34.01 -10.51
C MET A 1 53.01 -33.09 -9.39
N PHE A 2 51.70 -32.96 -9.18
CA PHE A 2 51.17 -32.42 -7.92
C PHE A 2 50.97 -33.58 -6.91
N LYS A 3 51.16 -33.31 -5.61
CA LYS A 3 50.85 -34.25 -4.53
C LYS A 3 49.63 -33.76 -3.75
N ILE A 4 48.61 -34.60 -3.59
CA ILE A 4 47.58 -34.50 -2.56
C ILE A 4 47.30 -35.93 -2.05
N TYR A 5 47.06 -36.12 -0.75
CA TYR A 5 46.68 -37.40 -0.14
C TYR A 5 45.30 -37.31 0.52
N ILE A 6 44.39 -38.21 0.12
CA ILE A 6 43.53 -39.15 0.91
C ILE A 6 43.43 -38.87 2.45
N PHE A 7 42.29 -38.95 3.18
CA PHE A 7 41.13 -39.87 3.24
C PHE A 7 39.79 -39.12 3.54
N LEU A 8 38.56 -39.54 3.15
CA LEU A 8 37.72 -40.71 3.54
C LEU A 8 37.27 -40.72 5.04
N PHE A 9 36.05 -41.07 5.48
CA PHE A 9 34.81 -41.56 4.82
C PHE A 9 33.58 -41.57 5.81
N VAL A 10 32.34 -41.28 5.34
CA VAL A 10 31.03 -42.02 5.55
C VAL A 10 30.53 -42.36 7.01
N LEU A 11 29.23 -42.47 7.43
CA LEU A 11 27.93 -43.07 6.98
C LEU A 11 26.77 -42.32 7.76
N VAL A 12 25.57 -41.91 7.24
CA VAL A 12 24.31 -42.65 6.86
C VAL A 12 23.58 -43.28 8.09
N LEU A 13 22.24 -43.25 8.34
CA LEU A 13 21.00 -42.82 7.62
C LEU A 13 19.74 -42.69 8.58
N ALA A 14 18.60 -42.17 8.08
CA ALA A 14 17.17 -42.54 8.36
C ALA A 14 16.50 -42.27 9.76
N THR A 15 15.16 -42.11 9.96
CA THR A 15 13.93 -41.85 9.12
C THR A 15 12.71 -41.32 9.96
N THR A 16 11.61 -40.91 9.29
CA THR A 16 10.27 -40.39 9.74
C THR A 16 9.22 -41.51 10.06
N PRO A 17 7.85 -41.36 10.17
CA PRO A 17 6.85 -40.25 10.36
C PRO A 17 5.70 -40.53 11.44
N LEU A 18 4.46 -39.96 11.31
CA LEU A 18 3.20 -40.00 12.16
C LEU A 18 1.95 -40.59 11.38
N PRO A 19 0.61 -40.67 11.79
CA PRO A 19 -0.23 -40.70 13.07
C PRO A 19 -1.46 -41.76 13.12
N VAL A 20 -2.50 -41.76 14.08
CA VAL A 20 -3.97 -42.34 14.11
C VAL A 20 -4.71 -42.50 15.58
N CYS A 21 -5.99 -43.04 15.87
CA CYS A 21 -7.02 -42.72 17.04
C CYS A 21 -7.97 -43.83 17.87
N ALA A 22 -8.63 -43.67 19.15
CA ALA A 22 -9.53 -44.65 20.09
C ALA A 22 -10.60 -44.23 21.35
N ARG A 23 -11.30 -45.12 22.27
CA ARG A 23 -12.43 -44.94 23.44
C ARG A 23 -12.78 -46.12 24.58
N ALA A 24 -13.71 -46.34 25.66
CA ALA A 24 -14.73 -45.76 26.76
C ALA A 24 -15.55 -46.71 27.91
N ASP A 25 -16.34 -46.23 29.00
CA ASP A 25 -17.58 -46.68 29.97
C ASP A 25 -17.65 -47.68 31.32
N ALA A 26 -18.59 -47.96 32.39
CA ALA A 26 -19.86 -47.54 33.28
C ALA A 26 -20.38 -48.42 34.64
N ALA A 27 -21.37 -48.10 35.64
CA ALA A 27 -21.90 -48.90 36.95
C ALA A 27 -23.23 -48.56 37.96
N PRO A 28 -23.76 -49.34 39.05
CA PRO A 28 -25.10 -49.25 39.95
C PRO A 28 -25.34 -49.67 41.58
N HIS A 29 -26.55 -49.55 42.33
CA HIS A 29 -26.97 -49.79 43.88
C HIS A 29 -28.53 -50.21 44.35
N ALA A 30 -29.31 -50.35 45.55
CA ALA A 30 -29.43 -50.42 47.15
C ALA A 30 -30.89 -50.80 47.92
N ALA A 31 -31.17 -50.93 49.32
CA ALA A 31 -32.53 -51.31 50.09
C ALA A 31 -32.82 -51.18 51.75
N GLN A 32 -34.06 -51.36 52.43
CA GLN A 32 -34.52 -51.25 53.98
C GLN A 32 -35.90 -51.92 54.65
N SER A 33 -36.33 -51.81 56.02
CA SER A 33 -37.63 -52.35 56.78
C SER A 33 -38.09 -51.92 58.33
N ALA A 34 -39.28 -52.30 59.02
CA ALA A 34 -39.86 -51.87 60.43
C ALA A 34 -41.09 -52.64 61.28
N PRO A 35 -41.57 -52.29 62.58
CA PRO A 35 -42.55 -53.03 63.59
C PRO A 35 -43.79 -52.34 64.47
N SER A 36 -44.46 -52.91 65.57
CA SER A 36 -45.77 -52.46 66.34
C SER A 36 -46.17 -52.83 67.90
N GLY A 37 -47.43 -52.61 68.52
CA GLY A 37 -47.89 -52.73 70.02
C GLY A 37 -49.44 -52.88 70.56
N ASN A 38 -49.89 -52.74 71.89
CA ASN A 38 -51.27 -53.13 72.56
C ASN A 38 -51.93 -52.41 73.90
N GLY A 39 -53.05 -52.85 74.63
CA GLY A 39 -53.92 -52.17 75.74
C GLY A 39 -54.76 -52.91 76.95
N GLY A 40 -55.88 -52.36 77.59
CA GLY A 40 -56.46 -52.59 79.02
C GLY A 40 -58.02 -52.89 79.45
N LEU A 41 -58.61 -52.43 80.64
CA LEU A 41 -59.85 -52.99 81.44
C LEU A 41 -61.06 -52.05 82.02
N GLY A 42 -61.86 -52.37 83.12
CA GLY A 42 -63.21 -51.73 83.58
C GLY A 42 -63.87 -51.83 85.07
N ASP A 43 -65.17 -51.39 85.35
CA ASP A 43 -65.57 -50.31 86.36
C ASP A 43 -67.04 -50.05 86.98
N GLN A 44 -68.00 -51.00 87.05
CA GLN A 44 -69.48 -50.73 87.11
C GLN A 44 -70.11 -49.82 88.22
N LEU A 45 -69.66 -49.84 89.48
CA LEU A 45 -70.35 -49.09 90.57
C LEU A 45 -70.10 -47.56 90.52
N ARG A 46 -69.05 -47.13 89.83
CA ARG A 46 -68.78 -45.70 89.54
C ARG A 46 -69.80 -45.14 88.54
N GLN A 47 -70.20 -45.95 87.56
CA GLN A 47 -71.08 -45.56 86.46
C GLN A 47 -72.44 -45.00 86.94
N PHE A 48 -73.09 -45.68 87.89
CA PHE A 48 -74.41 -45.27 88.37
C PHE A 48 -74.43 -43.91 89.09
N LYS A 49 -73.33 -43.50 89.75
CA LYS A 49 -73.25 -42.20 90.42
C LYS A 49 -72.90 -41.04 89.46
N GLY A 50 -72.15 -41.31 88.39
CA GLY A 50 -71.71 -40.26 87.49
C GLY A 50 -72.80 -39.75 86.55
N TYR A 51 -73.57 -40.64 85.92
CA TYR A 51 -74.41 -40.27 84.76
C TYR A 51 -75.37 -39.07 84.93
N PRO A 52 -75.97 -38.77 86.10
CA PRO A 52 -76.76 -37.55 86.28
C PRO A 52 -75.99 -36.27 86.00
N HIS A 53 -74.73 -36.18 86.45
CA HIS A 53 -73.85 -35.03 86.17
C HIS A 53 -73.49 -34.95 84.69
N LEU A 54 -73.25 -36.09 84.02
CA LEU A 54 -72.93 -36.09 82.58
C LEU A 54 -74.08 -35.57 81.72
N ASP A 55 -75.32 -36.00 81.98
CA ASP A 55 -76.49 -35.49 81.25
C ASP A 55 -76.74 -34.01 81.58
N MET A 56 -76.57 -33.60 82.84
CA MET A 56 -76.63 -32.19 83.23
C MET A 56 -75.58 -31.34 82.48
N ALA A 57 -74.34 -31.83 82.38
CA ALA A 57 -73.26 -31.17 81.64
C ALA A 57 -73.61 -30.98 80.15
N TYR A 58 -74.06 -32.04 79.47
CA TYR A 58 -74.48 -31.94 78.07
C TYR A 58 -75.75 -31.11 77.87
N ARG A 59 -76.65 -30.99 78.85
CA ARG A 59 -77.79 -30.07 78.79
C ARG A 59 -77.33 -28.61 78.91
N LYS A 60 -76.57 -28.28 79.95
CA LYS A 60 -76.02 -26.94 80.19
C LYS A 60 -75.12 -26.47 79.02
N MET A 61 -74.29 -27.36 78.48
CA MET A 61 -73.46 -27.03 77.30
C MET A 61 -74.31 -26.75 76.04
N ARG A 62 -75.46 -27.42 75.87
CA ARG A 62 -76.41 -27.12 74.78
C ARG A 62 -77.24 -25.86 75.02
N ALA A 63 -77.39 -25.42 76.28
CA ALA A 63 -77.98 -24.13 76.65
C ALA A 63 -76.98 -22.95 76.55
N GLY A 64 -75.69 -23.22 76.33
CA GLY A 64 -74.61 -22.21 76.35
C GLY A 64 -74.13 -21.80 77.73
N GLU A 65 -74.59 -22.48 78.80
CA GLU A 65 -74.18 -22.25 80.19
C GLU A 65 -72.79 -22.85 80.48
N ASN A 66 -71.78 -22.42 79.72
CA ASN A 66 -70.49 -23.12 79.61
C ASN A 66 -69.79 -23.33 80.97
N SER A 67 -69.73 -22.31 81.84
CA SER A 67 -69.14 -22.45 83.18
C SER A 67 -69.92 -23.39 84.10
N ALA A 68 -71.25 -23.46 83.97
CA ALA A 68 -72.08 -24.37 84.74
C ALA A 68 -72.01 -25.80 84.20
N ALA A 69 -71.80 -25.98 82.89
CA ALA A 69 -71.53 -27.27 82.27
C ALA A 69 -70.14 -27.80 82.63
N ALA A 70 -69.13 -26.92 82.69
CA ALA A 70 -67.77 -27.23 83.13
C ALA A 70 -67.73 -27.79 84.56
N GLU A 71 -68.54 -27.24 85.47
CA GLU A 71 -68.65 -27.74 86.84
C GLU A 71 -69.31 -29.14 86.90
N GLU A 72 -70.35 -29.40 86.11
CA GLU A 72 -70.95 -30.74 86.03
C GLU A 72 -69.98 -31.77 85.40
N PHE A 73 -69.22 -31.40 84.36
CA PHE A 73 -68.16 -32.27 83.81
C PHE A 73 -67.05 -32.55 84.83
N ARG A 74 -66.66 -31.55 85.64
CA ARG A 74 -65.70 -31.69 86.73
C ARG A 74 -66.20 -32.67 87.80
N GLN A 75 -67.47 -32.54 88.21
CA GLN A 75 -68.11 -33.47 89.15
C GLN A 75 -68.27 -34.87 88.57
N TYR A 76 -68.59 -34.99 87.27
CA TYR A 76 -68.66 -36.27 86.57
C TYR A 76 -67.32 -37.02 86.55
N LEU A 77 -66.25 -36.36 86.11
CA LEU A 77 -64.92 -36.98 85.98
C LEU A 77 -64.26 -37.25 87.33
N ALA A 78 -64.66 -36.54 88.40
CA ALA A 78 -64.27 -36.91 89.77
C ALA A 78 -64.85 -38.27 90.21
N ILE A 79 -66.02 -38.66 89.67
CA ILE A 79 -66.66 -39.95 89.94
C ILE A 79 -66.18 -41.03 88.95
N ILE A 80 -66.01 -40.66 87.67
CA ILE A 80 -65.63 -41.55 86.57
C ILE A 80 -64.41 -40.98 85.82
N PRO A 81 -63.20 -41.06 86.41
CA PRO A 81 -61.99 -40.50 85.79
C PRO A 81 -61.58 -41.21 84.50
N GLN A 82 -62.11 -42.41 84.21
CA GLN A 82 -61.78 -43.17 83.01
C GLN A 82 -62.66 -42.84 81.78
N ASP A 83 -63.69 -41.98 81.89
CA ASP A 83 -64.46 -41.57 80.70
C ASP A 83 -63.67 -40.54 79.86
N ALA A 84 -62.92 -41.07 78.90
CA ALA A 84 -62.15 -40.29 77.95
C ALA A 84 -62.99 -39.48 76.96
N LYS A 85 -64.26 -39.85 76.70
CA LYS A 85 -65.14 -39.08 75.81
C LYS A 85 -65.65 -37.85 76.52
N ALA A 86 -66.22 -38.00 77.73
CA ALA A 86 -66.63 -36.87 78.55
C ALA A 86 -65.45 -35.93 78.87
N ARG A 87 -64.23 -36.48 79.04
CA ARG A 87 -63.01 -35.68 79.13
C ARG A 87 -62.72 -34.89 77.85
N ALA A 88 -62.82 -35.49 76.66
CA ALA A 88 -62.60 -34.78 75.40
C ALA A 88 -63.64 -33.67 75.16
N ASP A 89 -64.92 -33.95 75.42
CA ASP A 89 -65.99 -32.97 75.30
C ASP A 89 -65.82 -31.82 76.32
N PHE A 90 -65.33 -32.10 77.53
CA PHE A 90 -64.97 -31.07 78.53
C PHE A 90 -63.73 -30.27 78.12
N MET A 91 -62.67 -30.90 77.60
CA MET A 91 -61.50 -30.18 77.05
C MET A 91 -61.91 -29.24 75.91
N ASN A 92 -62.84 -29.67 75.04
CA ASN A 92 -63.35 -28.87 73.93
C ASN A 92 -64.28 -27.74 74.42
N LEU A 93 -64.99 -27.94 75.53
CA LEU A 93 -65.69 -26.86 76.22
C LEU A 93 -64.71 -25.80 76.76
N LEU A 94 -63.67 -26.21 77.50
CA LEU A 94 -62.65 -25.31 78.05
C LEU A 94 -61.85 -24.58 76.96
N TYR A 95 -61.49 -25.27 75.86
CA TYR A 95 -60.90 -24.66 74.66
C TYR A 95 -61.78 -23.53 74.10
N ARG A 96 -63.10 -23.73 74.01
CA ARG A 96 -64.06 -22.70 73.56
C ARG A 96 -64.28 -21.57 74.58
N MET A 97 -63.95 -21.80 75.85
CA MET A 97 -63.93 -20.77 76.90
C MET A 97 -62.60 -20.01 76.98
N GLY A 98 -61.55 -20.48 76.30
CA GLY A 98 -60.19 -19.93 76.41
C GLY A 98 -59.40 -20.44 77.64
N GLU A 99 -59.94 -21.40 78.40
CA GLU A 99 -59.29 -21.98 79.59
C GLU A 99 -58.29 -23.08 79.19
N TYR A 100 -57.27 -22.71 78.42
CA TYR A 100 -56.32 -23.63 77.78
C TYR A 100 -55.52 -24.49 78.76
N ASP A 101 -54.96 -23.88 79.82
CA ASP A 101 -54.20 -24.62 80.84
C ASP A 101 -55.09 -25.61 81.62
N ALA A 102 -56.34 -25.22 81.90
CA ALA A 102 -57.31 -26.10 82.54
C ALA A 102 -57.68 -27.28 81.62
N ALA A 103 -57.78 -27.06 80.31
CA ALA A 103 -58.01 -28.13 79.34
C ALA A 103 -56.84 -29.13 79.30
N LEU A 104 -55.58 -28.66 79.36
CA LEU A 104 -54.42 -29.55 79.44
C LEU A 104 -54.32 -30.29 80.78
N ALA A 105 -54.69 -29.64 81.89
CA ALA A 105 -54.67 -30.25 83.23
C ALA A 105 -55.55 -31.51 83.32
N LEU A 106 -56.65 -31.59 82.55
CA LEU A 106 -57.53 -32.77 82.50
C LEU A 106 -56.86 -34.06 82.01
N LEU A 107 -55.71 -33.98 81.33
CA LEU A 107 -54.94 -35.13 80.87
C LEU A 107 -53.97 -35.69 81.93
N GLN A 108 -53.70 -34.96 83.02
CA GLN A 108 -52.67 -35.33 83.98
C GLN A 108 -53.04 -36.59 84.79
N GLY A 109 -52.08 -37.51 84.93
CA GLY A 109 -52.23 -38.74 85.72
C GLY A 109 -53.17 -39.81 85.13
N GLN A 110 -53.54 -39.72 83.85
CA GLN A 110 -54.52 -40.62 83.21
C GLN A 110 -53.84 -41.65 82.29
N PRO A 111 -54.16 -42.95 82.41
CA PRO A 111 -53.64 -43.99 81.51
C PRO A 111 -54.26 -43.91 80.11
N ASP A 112 -53.56 -44.46 79.11
CA ASP A 112 -54.02 -44.70 77.72
C ASP A 112 -54.60 -43.51 76.93
N THR A 113 -54.47 -42.26 77.42
CA THR A 113 -54.97 -41.03 76.76
C THR A 113 -54.43 -40.81 75.34
N GLN A 114 -53.30 -41.42 74.97
CA GLN A 114 -52.72 -41.36 73.62
C GLN A 114 -53.57 -42.12 72.58
N LYS A 115 -54.29 -43.17 72.96
CA LYS A 115 -55.03 -44.06 72.03
C LYS A 115 -56.40 -43.50 71.60
N ILE A 116 -56.66 -42.22 71.82
CA ILE A 116 -58.02 -41.65 71.80
C ILE A 116 -58.02 -40.36 70.98
N PHE A 117 -58.49 -40.44 69.73
CA PHE A 117 -58.50 -39.34 68.76
C PHE A 117 -58.97 -38.02 69.36
N ALA A 118 -60.18 -37.98 69.94
CA ALA A 118 -60.80 -36.74 70.40
C ALA A 118 -60.01 -36.04 71.54
N LEU A 119 -59.26 -36.78 72.37
CA LEU A 119 -58.36 -36.20 73.37
C LEU A 119 -57.13 -35.56 72.71
N GLN A 120 -56.45 -36.28 71.83
CA GLN A 120 -55.21 -35.78 71.21
C GLN A 120 -55.47 -34.69 70.17
N GLN A 121 -56.59 -34.75 69.44
CA GLN A 121 -57.03 -33.70 68.51
C GLN A 121 -57.34 -32.40 69.28
N THR A 122 -58.07 -32.48 70.40
CA THR A 122 -58.39 -31.31 71.23
C THR A 122 -57.12 -30.78 71.92
N ARG A 123 -56.23 -31.66 72.39
CA ARG A 123 -54.92 -31.30 72.94
C ARG A 123 -54.08 -30.51 71.92
N GLY A 124 -53.99 -30.99 70.68
CA GLY A 124 -53.29 -30.27 69.61
C GLY A 124 -53.88 -28.88 69.36
N MET A 125 -55.21 -28.76 69.29
CA MET A 125 -55.88 -27.47 69.12
C MET A 125 -55.59 -26.49 70.27
N VAL A 126 -55.54 -26.99 71.52
CA VAL A 126 -55.17 -26.18 72.70
C VAL A 126 -53.71 -25.74 72.63
N LEU A 127 -52.78 -26.62 72.21
CA LEU A 127 -51.35 -26.30 72.11
C LEU A 127 -51.05 -25.25 71.03
N VAL A 128 -51.74 -25.29 69.87
CA VAL A 128 -51.67 -24.22 68.85
C VAL A 128 -52.13 -22.87 69.42
N LYS A 129 -53.08 -22.84 70.36
CA LYS A 129 -53.52 -21.59 71.02
C LYS A 129 -52.56 -21.10 72.10
N LEU A 130 -51.70 -21.97 72.63
CA LEU A 130 -50.60 -21.62 73.53
C LEU A 130 -49.30 -21.28 72.78
N GLY A 131 -49.24 -21.54 71.46
CA GLY A 131 -48.06 -21.31 70.62
C GLY A 131 -46.99 -22.40 70.70
N ASP A 132 -47.31 -23.56 71.31
CA ASP A 132 -46.41 -24.71 71.39
C ASP A 132 -46.65 -25.62 70.18
N ASN A 133 -46.08 -25.21 69.03
CA ASN A 133 -46.28 -25.91 67.76
C ASN A 133 -45.60 -27.28 67.72
N ASP A 134 -44.45 -27.46 68.37
CA ASP A 134 -43.77 -28.76 68.51
C ASP A 134 -44.66 -29.79 69.21
N GLN A 135 -45.23 -29.44 70.38
CA GLN A 135 -46.16 -30.34 71.07
C GLN A 135 -47.50 -30.45 70.33
N ALA A 136 -47.95 -29.42 69.61
CA ALA A 136 -49.15 -29.50 68.78
C ALA A 136 -48.99 -30.50 67.63
N LEU A 137 -47.87 -30.47 66.90
CA LEU A 137 -47.53 -31.46 65.86
C LEU A 137 -47.49 -32.87 66.45
N ALA A 138 -46.84 -33.05 67.60
CA ALA A 138 -46.81 -34.34 68.30
C ALA A 138 -48.21 -34.81 68.73
N ALA A 139 -49.07 -33.91 69.22
CA ALA A 139 -50.44 -34.22 69.60
C ALA A 139 -51.32 -34.58 68.39
N PHE A 140 -51.25 -33.83 67.29
CA PHE A 140 -52.01 -34.14 66.07
C PHE A 140 -51.49 -35.40 65.35
N ALA A 141 -50.19 -35.70 65.41
CA ALA A 141 -49.64 -36.97 64.94
C ALA A 141 -50.19 -38.14 65.79
N THR A 142 -50.21 -38.00 67.12
CA THR A 142 -50.82 -38.99 68.02
C THR A 142 -52.33 -39.13 67.75
N ALA A 143 -53.02 -38.04 67.41
CA ALA A 143 -54.42 -38.08 67.00
C ALA A 143 -54.62 -38.85 65.69
N LEU A 144 -53.77 -38.62 64.68
CA LEU A 144 -53.80 -39.33 63.40
C LEU A 144 -53.61 -40.85 63.56
N ASP A 145 -52.69 -41.28 64.43
CA ASP A 145 -52.49 -42.69 64.76
C ASP A 145 -53.70 -43.29 65.50
N ALA A 146 -54.36 -42.49 66.36
CA ALA A 146 -55.55 -42.88 67.10
C ALA A 146 -56.89 -42.74 66.33
N ALA A 147 -56.87 -42.28 65.06
CA ALA A 147 -58.08 -41.99 64.29
C ALA A 147 -58.76 -43.26 63.76
N GLY A 148 -60.01 -43.51 64.18
CA GLY A 148 -60.78 -44.70 63.81
C GLY A 148 -61.46 -44.59 62.43
N THR A 149 -61.66 -43.37 61.93
CA THR A 149 -62.36 -43.08 60.67
C THR A 149 -61.59 -42.13 59.77
N ASP A 150 -61.88 -42.14 58.46
CA ASP A 150 -61.23 -41.24 57.51
C ASP A 150 -61.52 -39.75 57.78
N ALA A 151 -62.71 -39.43 58.31
CA ALA A 151 -63.06 -38.07 58.73
C ALA A 151 -62.14 -37.56 59.87
N GLU A 152 -61.85 -38.40 60.86
CA GLU A 152 -60.90 -38.11 61.93
C GLU A 152 -59.47 -37.98 61.38
N ARG A 153 -59.07 -38.88 60.48
CA ARG A 153 -57.75 -38.82 59.80
C ARG A 153 -57.57 -37.52 59.02
N ILE A 154 -58.56 -37.11 58.22
CA ILE A 154 -58.55 -35.85 57.48
C ILE A 154 -58.51 -34.65 58.44
N ALA A 155 -59.22 -34.69 59.57
CA ALA A 155 -59.21 -33.62 60.57
C ALA A 155 -57.84 -33.47 61.26
N ALA A 156 -57.14 -34.56 61.59
CA ALA A 156 -55.77 -34.51 62.09
C ALA A 156 -54.78 -34.01 61.01
N LEU A 157 -54.90 -34.52 59.78
CA LEU A 157 -54.02 -34.14 58.67
C LEU A 157 -54.17 -32.66 58.28
N ARG A 158 -55.40 -32.12 58.26
CA ARG A 158 -55.64 -30.67 58.06
C ARG A 158 -55.01 -29.83 59.16
N ALA A 159 -55.05 -30.29 60.41
CA ALA A 159 -54.42 -29.59 61.53
C ALA A 159 -52.88 -29.61 61.42
N LEU A 160 -52.29 -30.75 61.05
CA LEU A 160 -50.85 -30.88 60.77
C LEU A 160 -50.38 -29.96 59.62
N VAL A 161 -51.17 -29.85 58.54
CA VAL A 161 -50.91 -28.91 57.44
C VAL A 161 -51.00 -27.45 57.91
N LEU A 162 -51.96 -27.12 58.76
CA LEU A 162 -52.11 -25.76 59.29
C LEU A 162 -50.92 -25.33 60.14
N VAL A 163 -50.42 -26.21 61.02
CA VAL A 163 -49.25 -25.91 61.87
C VAL A 163 -47.98 -25.80 61.02
N GLY A 164 -47.72 -26.76 60.11
CA GLY A 164 -46.57 -26.68 59.20
C GLY A 164 -46.56 -25.40 58.34
N LYS A 165 -47.73 -24.89 57.96
CA LYS A 165 -47.88 -23.58 57.28
C LYS A 165 -47.52 -22.38 58.17
N GLN A 166 -47.72 -22.47 59.48
CA GLN A 166 -47.37 -21.41 60.43
C GLN A 166 -45.87 -21.40 60.75
N ASP A 167 -45.25 -22.57 60.85
CA ASP A 167 -43.81 -22.72 61.09
C ASP A 167 -42.95 -22.54 59.83
N GLY A 168 -43.57 -22.60 58.65
CA GLY A 168 -42.89 -22.55 57.35
C GLY A 168 -42.24 -23.87 56.94
N ASP A 169 -42.57 -24.98 57.61
CA ASP A 169 -42.10 -26.32 57.25
C ASP A 169 -42.84 -26.85 56.02
N GLU A 170 -42.26 -26.56 54.86
CA GLU A 170 -42.80 -26.98 53.57
C GLU A 170 -42.75 -28.50 53.33
N GLU A 171 -41.97 -29.28 54.11
CA GLU A 171 -41.95 -30.75 54.02
C GLU A 171 -43.11 -31.37 54.80
N VAL A 172 -43.37 -30.89 56.03
CA VAL A 172 -44.57 -31.18 56.83
C VAL A 172 -45.83 -30.86 56.02
N VAL A 173 -45.90 -29.66 55.41
CA VAL A 173 -47.03 -29.28 54.56
C VAL A 173 -47.18 -30.24 53.37
N ALA A 174 -46.12 -30.49 52.60
CA ALA A 174 -46.19 -31.39 51.43
C ALA A 174 -46.63 -32.82 51.81
N ARG A 175 -46.08 -33.36 52.91
CA ARG A 175 -46.36 -34.71 53.43
C ARG A 175 -47.83 -34.85 53.82
N TYR A 176 -48.31 -34.03 54.74
CA TYR A 176 -49.64 -34.21 55.31
C TYR A 176 -50.76 -33.75 54.38
N LEU A 177 -50.52 -32.76 53.51
CA LEU A 177 -51.47 -32.34 52.48
C LEU A 177 -51.66 -33.44 51.40
N THR A 178 -50.58 -34.15 51.07
CA THR A 178 -50.66 -35.31 50.17
C THR A 178 -51.42 -36.47 50.79
N GLN A 179 -51.24 -36.72 52.09
CA GLN A 179 -52.01 -37.75 52.82
C GLN A 179 -53.50 -37.36 52.97
N ALA A 180 -53.81 -36.10 53.27
CA ALA A 180 -55.19 -35.61 53.37
C ALA A 180 -55.96 -35.81 52.04
N ARG A 181 -55.33 -35.42 50.92
CA ARG A 181 -55.87 -35.62 49.57
C ARG A 181 -55.92 -37.09 49.14
N ALA A 182 -55.17 -37.99 49.77
CA ALA A 182 -55.29 -39.44 49.50
C ALA A 182 -56.59 -40.02 50.06
N LEU A 183 -57.11 -39.44 51.15
CA LEU A 183 -58.40 -39.80 51.77
C LEU A 183 -59.58 -39.00 51.18
N ALA A 184 -59.36 -37.72 50.86
CA ALA A 184 -60.34 -36.83 50.24
C ALA A 184 -59.81 -36.23 48.91
N PRO A 185 -59.87 -36.98 47.79
CA PRO A 185 -59.21 -36.60 46.54
C PRO A 185 -59.92 -35.52 45.71
N ASP A 186 -61.17 -35.19 46.05
CA ASP A 186 -62.05 -34.25 45.33
C ASP A 186 -62.55 -33.11 46.24
N ASP A 187 -62.00 -32.99 47.44
CA ASP A 187 -62.28 -31.90 48.39
C ASP A 187 -61.71 -30.56 47.91
N GLU A 188 -62.55 -29.53 47.97
CA GLU A 188 -62.27 -28.22 47.35
C GLU A 188 -61.07 -27.52 47.99
N ASP A 189 -61.04 -27.44 49.32
CA ASP A 189 -60.00 -26.72 50.06
C ASP A 189 -58.66 -27.44 49.94
N LEU A 190 -58.62 -28.78 50.07
CA LEU A 190 -57.38 -29.55 49.93
C LEU A 190 -56.81 -29.49 48.50
N LEU A 191 -57.66 -29.43 47.46
CA LEU A 191 -57.23 -29.24 46.08
C LEU A 191 -56.69 -27.81 45.84
N ARG A 192 -57.38 -26.78 46.34
CA ARG A 192 -56.96 -25.38 46.23
C ARG A 192 -55.63 -25.15 46.93
N GLU A 193 -55.51 -25.59 48.17
CA GLU A 193 -54.31 -25.41 49.00
C GLU A 193 -53.10 -26.15 48.42
N GLN A 194 -53.29 -27.32 47.82
CA GLN A 194 -52.19 -28.03 47.16
C GLN A 194 -51.81 -27.42 45.81
N ALA A 195 -52.75 -26.86 45.05
CA ALA A 195 -52.43 -26.11 43.83
C ALA A 195 -51.56 -24.90 44.14
N LEU A 196 -51.97 -24.06 45.11
CA LEU A 196 -51.24 -22.87 45.55
C LEU A 196 -49.85 -23.20 46.13
N PHE A 197 -49.72 -24.31 46.88
CA PHE A 197 -48.42 -24.80 47.35
C PHE A 197 -47.47 -25.11 46.18
N TYR A 198 -47.95 -25.77 45.12
CA TYR A 198 -47.11 -26.06 43.96
C TYR A 198 -46.85 -24.82 43.07
N GLU A 199 -47.70 -23.80 43.08
CA GLU A 199 -47.37 -22.48 42.49
C GLU A 199 -46.18 -21.84 43.21
N HIS A 200 -46.22 -21.78 44.56
CA HIS A 200 -45.14 -21.23 45.37
C HIS A 200 -43.81 -21.98 45.17
N LYS A 201 -43.87 -23.32 45.08
CA LYS A 201 -42.73 -24.20 44.81
C LYS A 201 -42.20 -24.15 43.37
N GLY A 202 -42.81 -23.39 42.46
CA GLY A 202 -42.42 -23.34 41.05
C GLY A 202 -42.77 -24.61 40.24
N ASN A 203 -43.50 -25.57 40.82
CA ASN A 203 -43.93 -26.78 40.13
C ASN A 203 -45.26 -26.53 39.39
N TYR A 204 -45.22 -25.62 38.43
CA TYR A 204 -46.40 -25.16 37.70
C TYR A 204 -47.14 -26.28 36.95
N LYS A 205 -46.47 -27.40 36.67
CA LYS A 205 -47.08 -28.59 36.08
C LYS A 205 -48.12 -29.24 36.99
N GLU A 206 -47.77 -29.53 38.25
CA GLU A 206 -48.73 -30.10 39.19
C GLU A 206 -49.68 -29.02 39.74
N ALA A 207 -49.25 -27.76 39.82
CA ALA A 207 -50.15 -26.64 40.12
C ALA A 207 -51.32 -26.60 39.12
N VAL A 208 -51.04 -26.49 37.81
CA VAL A 208 -52.07 -26.51 36.74
C VAL A 208 -52.92 -27.77 36.79
N ARG A 209 -52.32 -28.93 37.06
CA ARG A 209 -53.06 -30.19 37.17
C ARG A 209 -54.11 -30.16 38.29
N LEU A 210 -53.77 -29.57 39.43
CA LEU A 210 -54.63 -29.50 40.60
C LEU A 210 -55.67 -28.39 40.48
N SER A 211 -55.28 -27.20 39.99
CA SER A 211 -56.21 -26.10 39.75
C SER A 211 -57.17 -26.37 38.59
N ALA A 212 -56.78 -27.19 37.59
CA ALA A 212 -57.70 -27.70 36.57
C ALA A 212 -58.66 -28.78 37.12
N ARG A 213 -58.24 -29.61 38.10
CA ARG A 213 -59.15 -30.53 38.79
C ARG A 213 -60.15 -29.75 39.67
N LEU A 214 -59.67 -28.71 40.35
CA LEU A 214 -60.46 -27.81 41.18
C LEU A 214 -61.55 -27.10 40.37
N GLU A 215 -61.21 -26.40 39.28
CA GLU A 215 -62.22 -25.70 38.45
C GLU A 215 -63.24 -26.64 37.83
N LYS A 216 -62.83 -27.87 37.48
CA LYS A 216 -63.73 -28.90 36.92
C LYS A 216 -64.74 -29.45 37.93
N LEU A 217 -64.35 -29.60 39.20
CA LEU A 217 -65.21 -30.14 40.26
C LEU A 217 -66.07 -29.05 40.89
N HIS A 218 -65.45 -27.90 41.15
CA HIS A 218 -66.01 -26.78 41.89
C HIS A 218 -65.91 -25.49 41.03
N PRO A 219 -66.73 -25.39 39.96
CA PRO A 219 -66.62 -24.31 38.98
C PRO A 219 -67.09 -22.96 39.54
N GLY A 220 -66.13 -22.09 39.86
CA GLY A 220 -66.36 -20.71 40.33
C GLY A 220 -65.25 -19.76 39.86
N PRO A 221 -65.47 -18.43 39.92
CA PRO A 221 -64.50 -17.45 39.43
C PRO A 221 -63.17 -17.49 40.20
N GLU A 222 -63.21 -17.73 41.52
CA GLU A 222 -62.03 -17.85 42.38
C GLU A 222 -61.16 -19.06 41.96
N ASN A 223 -61.78 -20.23 41.82
CA ASN A 223 -61.09 -21.45 41.40
C ASN A 223 -60.57 -21.37 39.96
N ALA A 224 -61.32 -20.70 39.06
CA ALA A 224 -60.87 -20.39 37.71
C ALA A 224 -59.70 -19.39 37.70
N ALA A 225 -59.65 -18.42 38.62
CA ALA A 225 -58.54 -17.48 38.75
C ALA A 225 -57.25 -18.18 39.23
N VAL A 226 -57.35 -19.16 40.14
CA VAL A 226 -56.22 -20.04 40.49
C VAL A 226 -55.73 -20.80 39.27
N LEU A 227 -56.62 -21.41 38.47
CA LEU A 227 -56.24 -22.08 37.22
C LEU A 227 -55.56 -21.11 36.22
N ALA A 228 -56.07 -19.90 36.07
CA ALA A 228 -55.50 -18.90 35.17
C ALA A 228 -54.11 -18.40 35.63
N ASN A 229 -53.89 -18.22 36.94
CA ASN A 229 -52.58 -17.96 37.54
C ASN A 229 -51.62 -19.13 37.27
N SER A 230 -52.03 -20.37 37.59
CA SER A 230 -51.23 -21.58 37.35
C SER A 230 -50.78 -21.69 35.90
N LEU A 231 -51.70 -21.46 34.95
CA LEU A 231 -51.43 -21.53 33.50
C LEU A 231 -50.49 -20.42 33.04
N PHE A 232 -50.64 -19.20 33.56
CA PHE A 232 -49.76 -18.07 33.22
C PHE A 232 -48.33 -18.34 33.70
N LEU A 233 -48.16 -18.79 34.95
CA LEU A 233 -46.85 -19.16 35.50
C LEU A 233 -46.23 -20.36 34.77
N ALA A 234 -47.03 -21.32 34.31
CA ALA A 234 -46.60 -22.41 33.44
C ALA A 234 -46.23 -21.99 32.00
N SER A 235 -46.22 -20.68 31.68
CA SER A 235 -46.04 -20.15 30.31
C SER A 235 -47.08 -20.63 29.28
N ARG A 236 -48.25 -21.13 29.74
CA ARG A 236 -49.37 -21.59 28.91
C ARG A 236 -50.31 -20.42 28.60
N TYR A 237 -49.74 -19.35 28.05
CA TYR A 237 -50.35 -18.02 27.99
C TYR A 237 -51.69 -17.97 27.25
N ALA A 238 -51.86 -18.69 26.13
CA ALA A 238 -53.12 -18.75 25.40
C ALA A 238 -54.26 -19.40 26.21
N GLU A 239 -53.94 -20.44 27.00
CA GLU A 239 -54.93 -21.10 27.87
C GLU A 239 -55.26 -20.22 29.08
N ALA A 240 -54.25 -19.58 29.68
CA ALA A 240 -54.45 -18.58 30.74
C ALA A 240 -55.36 -17.43 30.25
N ALA A 241 -55.12 -16.93 29.04
CA ALA A 241 -55.90 -15.85 28.43
C ALA A 241 -57.37 -16.25 28.24
N ALA A 242 -57.63 -17.46 27.75
CA ALA A 242 -58.99 -17.98 27.59
C ALA A 242 -59.74 -18.08 28.94
N VAL A 243 -59.07 -18.54 30.01
CA VAL A 243 -59.68 -18.60 31.34
C VAL A 243 -59.88 -17.20 31.94
N TYR A 244 -58.89 -16.30 31.85
CA TYR A 244 -59.07 -14.91 32.30
C TYR A 244 -60.19 -14.18 31.54
N ALA A 245 -60.32 -14.37 30.22
CA ALA A 245 -61.40 -13.77 29.43
C ALA A 245 -62.79 -14.30 29.85
N LYS A 246 -62.91 -15.61 30.13
CA LYS A 246 -64.11 -16.26 30.67
C LYS A 246 -64.53 -15.66 32.02
N ILE A 247 -63.57 -15.34 32.90
CA ILE A 247 -63.84 -14.66 34.18
C ILE A 247 -64.18 -13.18 33.94
N ALA A 248 -63.43 -12.49 33.07
CA ALA A 248 -63.56 -11.07 32.78
C ALA A 248 -64.94 -10.66 32.22
N ALA A 249 -65.67 -11.59 31.60
CA ALA A 249 -67.06 -11.41 31.18
C ALA A 249 -68.05 -11.19 32.34
N LYS A 250 -67.66 -11.52 33.59
CA LYS A 250 -68.40 -11.21 34.82
C LYS A 250 -67.65 -10.26 35.75
N GLU A 251 -66.33 -10.25 35.67
CA GLU A 251 -65.42 -9.52 36.56
C GLU A 251 -64.45 -8.65 35.77
N PRO A 252 -64.83 -7.41 35.38
CA PRO A 252 -64.05 -6.58 34.47
C PRO A 252 -62.62 -6.26 34.95
N GLN A 253 -62.33 -6.38 36.25
CA GLN A 253 -60.98 -6.34 36.82
C GLN A 253 -60.01 -7.34 36.16
N MET A 254 -60.49 -8.48 35.65
CA MET A 254 -59.66 -9.51 35.02
C MET A 254 -59.29 -9.22 33.56
N LEU A 255 -59.91 -8.21 32.92
CA LEU A 255 -59.59 -7.83 31.52
C LEU A 255 -58.10 -7.51 31.33
N TYR A 256 -57.46 -6.88 32.33
CA TYR A 256 -56.02 -6.63 32.32
C TYR A 256 -55.18 -7.92 32.29
N ARG A 257 -55.56 -8.93 33.08
CA ARG A 257 -54.88 -10.23 33.11
C ARG A 257 -55.12 -11.02 31.82
N ALA A 258 -56.32 -10.94 31.25
CA ALA A 258 -56.61 -11.47 29.92
C ALA A 258 -55.71 -10.82 28.86
N GLY A 259 -55.65 -9.49 28.80
CA GLY A 259 -54.80 -8.74 27.87
C GLY A 259 -53.31 -9.06 28.02
N GLN A 260 -52.78 -9.12 29.25
CA GLN A 260 -51.40 -9.56 29.51
C GLN A 260 -51.13 -10.97 28.97
N SER A 261 -52.09 -11.89 29.14
CA SER A 261 -51.96 -13.28 28.71
C SER A 261 -52.05 -13.42 27.19
N PHE A 262 -52.96 -12.70 26.53
CA PHE A 262 -53.03 -12.66 25.06
C PHE A 262 -51.76 -12.04 24.45
N ALA A 263 -51.22 -10.99 25.05
CA ALA A 263 -49.96 -10.38 24.59
C ALA A 263 -48.77 -11.36 24.71
N ALA A 264 -48.65 -12.06 25.85
CA ALA A 264 -47.64 -13.11 26.06
C ALA A 264 -47.85 -14.36 25.18
N ALA A 265 -49.07 -14.56 24.65
CA ALA A 265 -49.39 -15.60 23.67
C ALA A 265 -49.17 -15.16 22.21
N HIS A 266 -48.67 -13.95 21.95
CA HIS A 266 -48.60 -13.31 20.63
C HIS A 266 -49.97 -13.17 19.92
N GLN A 267 -51.06 -13.17 20.68
CA GLN A 267 -52.44 -13.00 20.20
C GLN A 267 -52.82 -11.50 20.24
N GLU A 268 -52.08 -10.70 19.48
CA GLU A 268 -52.04 -9.23 19.58
C GLU A 268 -53.41 -8.56 19.49
N GLN A 269 -54.27 -8.93 18.52
CA GLN A 269 -55.61 -8.33 18.41
C GLN A 269 -56.47 -8.59 19.65
N GLN A 270 -56.42 -9.82 20.20
CA GLN A 270 -57.17 -10.17 21.40
C GLN A 270 -56.62 -9.46 22.65
N ALA A 271 -55.32 -9.19 22.68
CA ALA A 271 -54.72 -8.32 23.69
C ALA A 271 -55.20 -6.86 23.56
N ILE A 272 -55.21 -6.31 22.34
CA ILE A 272 -55.73 -4.96 22.05
C ILE A 272 -57.20 -4.85 22.49
N ASP A 273 -58.04 -5.83 22.14
CA ASP A 273 -59.46 -5.84 22.49
C ASP A 273 -59.67 -5.84 24.01
N MET A 274 -58.97 -6.72 24.75
CA MET A 274 -59.06 -6.80 26.22
C MET A 274 -58.52 -5.55 26.93
N PHE A 275 -57.38 -5.01 26.47
CA PHE A 275 -56.81 -3.78 27.02
C PHE A 275 -57.70 -2.56 26.73
N THR A 276 -58.25 -2.46 25.51
CA THR A 276 -59.19 -1.39 25.13
C THR A 276 -60.51 -1.47 25.91
N ALA A 277 -60.99 -2.68 26.20
CA ALA A 277 -62.13 -2.89 27.09
C ALA A 277 -61.79 -2.49 28.54
N PHE A 278 -60.63 -2.88 29.06
CA PHE A 278 -60.17 -2.55 30.42
C PHE A 278 -60.04 -1.03 30.65
N LEU A 279 -59.54 -0.27 29.67
CA LEU A 279 -59.43 1.19 29.78
C LEU A 279 -60.78 1.91 29.98
N ARG A 280 -61.91 1.25 29.69
CA ARG A 280 -63.27 1.81 29.81
C ARG A 280 -63.90 1.59 31.19
N THR A 281 -63.29 0.81 32.09
CA THR A 281 -63.95 0.35 33.34
C THR A 281 -63.70 1.22 34.59
N GLY A 282 -62.97 2.33 34.46
CA GLY A 282 -62.64 3.20 35.60
C GLY A 282 -61.39 2.75 36.37
N VAL A 283 -60.26 2.67 35.67
CA VAL A 283 -59.00 2.09 36.16
C VAL A 283 -58.11 3.09 36.91
N SER A 284 -57.27 2.58 37.81
CA SER A 284 -56.30 3.40 38.56
C SER A 284 -55.18 3.96 37.64
N PRO A 285 -54.52 5.09 38.00
CA PRO A 285 -53.49 5.72 37.17
C PRO A 285 -52.35 4.78 36.76
N LEU A 286 -51.86 3.95 37.70
CA LEU A 286 -50.86 2.90 37.43
C LEU A 286 -51.35 1.91 36.37
N ARG A 287 -52.53 1.31 36.58
CA ARG A 287 -53.09 0.29 35.67
C ARG A 287 -53.41 0.87 34.29
N LYS A 288 -53.85 2.13 34.21
CA LYS A 288 -54.01 2.84 32.94
C LYS A 288 -52.66 3.02 32.22
N ALA A 289 -51.63 3.48 32.92
CA ALA A 289 -50.30 3.68 32.34
C ALA A 289 -49.67 2.37 31.84
N GLU A 290 -49.77 1.28 32.62
CA GLU A 290 -49.29 -0.05 32.21
C GLU A 290 -50.04 -0.58 30.98
N THR A 291 -51.35 -0.33 30.90
CA THR A 291 -52.18 -0.77 29.77
C THR A 291 -51.87 -0.01 28.48
N LEU A 292 -51.71 1.32 28.57
CA LEU A 292 -51.33 2.15 27.43
C LEU A 292 -49.90 1.86 26.95
N LEU A 293 -48.96 1.59 27.86
CA LEU A 293 -47.61 1.13 27.53
C LEU A 293 -47.65 -0.23 26.81
N ALA A 294 -48.50 -1.17 27.25
CA ALA A 294 -48.67 -2.46 26.57
C ALA A 294 -49.29 -2.31 25.17
N LEU A 295 -50.34 -1.50 25.03
CA LEU A 295 -50.96 -1.20 23.73
C LEU A 295 -49.98 -0.54 22.76
N GLY A 296 -49.25 0.49 23.20
CA GLY A 296 -48.27 1.18 22.36
C GLY A 296 -47.14 0.25 21.88
N ASN A 297 -46.69 -0.68 22.74
CA ASN A 297 -45.72 -1.70 22.35
C ASN A 297 -46.27 -2.66 21.27
N ILE A 298 -47.54 -3.07 21.36
CA ILE A 298 -48.18 -3.94 20.37
C ILE A 298 -48.36 -3.22 19.02
N TYR A 299 -48.83 -1.96 19.03
CA TYR A 299 -48.91 -1.18 17.80
C TYR A 299 -47.52 -0.95 17.17
N ALA A 300 -46.48 -0.81 17.99
CA ALA A 300 -45.10 -0.70 17.51
C ALA A 300 -44.56 -2.01 16.91
N THR A 301 -44.91 -3.20 17.43
CA THR A 301 -44.56 -4.49 16.80
C THR A 301 -45.31 -4.72 15.49
N GLN A 302 -46.54 -4.21 15.38
CA GLN A 302 -47.34 -4.23 14.15
C GLN A 302 -46.90 -3.21 13.09
N GLY A 303 -46.05 -2.25 13.45
CA GLY A 303 -45.63 -1.16 12.56
C GLY A 303 -46.64 0.00 12.44
N ASP A 304 -47.73 -0.01 13.20
CA ASP A 304 -48.67 1.12 13.29
C ASP A 304 -48.08 2.21 14.21
N ALA A 305 -47.10 2.93 13.67
CA ALA A 305 -46.45 4.05 14.36
C ALA A 305 -47.46 5.13 14.81
N PRO A 306 -48.52 5.50 14.05
CA PRO A 306 -49.55 6.42 14.52
C PRO A 306 -50.31 5.95 15.78
N GLN A 307 -50.78 4.70 15.84
CA GLN A 307 -51.48 4.18 17.02
C GLN A 307 -50.51 3.97 18.19
N ALA A 308 -49.29 3.51 17.92
CA ALA A 308 -48.23 3.42 18.93
C ALA A 308 -47.95 4.79 19.55
N TYR A 309 -47.79 5.82 18.71
CA TYR A 309 -47.57 7.20 19.15
C TYR A 309 -48.74 7.68 20.01
N ALA A 310 -49.99 7.47 19.58
CA ALA A 310 -51.17 7.89 20.33
C ALA A 310 -51.25 7.23 21.72
N ALA A 311 -51.08 5.90 21.79
CA ALA A 311 -51.12 5.15 23.04
C ALA A 311 -49.98 5.54 24.01
N PHE A 312 -48.74 5.66 23.52
CA PHE A 312 -47.63 6.13 24.34
C PHE A 312 -47.82 7.59 24.78
N HIS A 313 -48.31 8.48 23.91
CA HIS A 313 -48.52 9.88 24.25
C HIS A 313 -49.60 10.06 25.33
N GLU A 314 -50.69 9.27 25.29
CA GLU A 314 -51.70 9.27 26.36
C GLU A 314 -51.15 8.76 27.72
N ALA A 315 -50.11 7.91 27.70
CA ALA A 315 -49.49 7.41 28.92
C ALA A 315 -48.54 8.43 29.59
N VAL A 316 -48.02 9.44 28.87
CA VAL A 316 -47.01 10.38 29.39
C VAL A 316 -47.45 11.10 30.68
N PRO A 317 -48.67 11.66 30.81
CA PRO A 317 -49.12 12.32 32.04
C PRO A 317 -49.23 11.37 33.25
N LEU A 318 -49.28 10.06 33.00
CA LEU A 318 -49.42 9.01 34.00
C LEU A 318 -48.08 8.32 34.33
N ALA A 319 -47.00 8.68 33.62
CA ALA A 319 -45.69 8.02 33.73
C ALA A 319 -45.14 8.01 35.16
N ALA A 320 -45.41 9.04 35.97
CA ALA A 320 -44.97 9.10 37.37
C ALA A 320 -45.53 7.96 38.25
N ALA A 321 -46.60 7.28 37.83
CA ALA A 321 -47.12 6.09 38.52
C ALA A 321 -46.38 4.80 38.14
N LEU A 322 -45.67 4.77 37.00
CA LEU A 322 -44.92 3.60 36.54
C LEU A 322 -43.57 3.44 37.27
N PRO A 323 -43.07 2.21 37.47
CA PRO A 323 -41.68 1.98 37.86
C PRO A 323 -40.68 2.61 36.88
N GLN A 324 -39.51 3.06 37.36
CA GLN A 324 -38.49 3.78 36.57
C GLN A 324 -38.14 3.10 35.22
N LYS A 325 -38.01 1.76 35.20
CA LYS A 325 -37.74 1.01 33.97
C LYS A 325 -38.87 1.15 32.94
N ALA A 326 -40.13 1.09 33.37
CA ALA A 326 -41.29 1.28 32.50
C ALA A 326 -41.44 2.74 32.04
N GLN A 327 -41.01 3.72 32.84
CA GLN A 327 -40.90 5.12 32.39
C GLN A 327 -39.84 5.30 31.28
N ALA A 328 -38.68 4.64 31.40
CA ALA A 328 -37.65 4.64 30.37
C ALA A 328 -38.14 3.99 29.06
N GLN A 329 -38.81 2.83 29.18
CA GLN A 329 -39.43 2.13 28.05
C GLN A 329 -40.50 2.98 27.35
N LEU A 330 -41.39 3.64 28.12
CA LEU A 330 -42.40 4.53 27.58
C LEU A 330 -41.78 5.70 26.80
N ALA A 331 -40.75 6.34 27.36
CA ALA A 331 -40.09 7.47 26.72
C ALA A 331 -39.31 7.06 25.44
N ALA A 332 -38.74 5.85 25.40
CA ALA A 332 -38.11 5.31 24.19
C ALA A 332 -39.14 4.87 23.13
N GLY A 333 -40.23 4.20 23.54
CA GLY A 333 -41.30 3.77 22.64
C GLY A 333 -42.01 4.95 21.98
N LEU A 334 -42.30 6.01 22.74
CA LEU A 334 -42.87 7.26 22.21
C LEU A 334 -41.96 7.89 21.16
N ALA A 335 -40.65 7.90 21.38
CA ALA A 335 -39.70 8.44 20.42
C ALA A 335 -39.63 7.63 19.13
N PHE A 336 -39.56 6.30 19.23
CA PHE A 336 -39.55 5.40 18.09
C PHE A 336 -40.84 5.56 17.26
N ALA A 337 -42.00 5.60 17.92
CA ALA A 337 -43.28 5.83 17.26
C ALA A 337 -43.40 7.24 16.65
N ALA A 338 -42.82 8.27 17.28
CA ALA A 338 -42.75 9.61 16.72
C ALA A 338 -41.87 9.66 15.44
N MET A 339 -40.72 9.00 15.45
CA MET A 339 -39.87 8.85 14.26
C MET A 339 -40.61 8.11 13.13
N GLY A 340 -41.23 6.96 13.43
CA GLY A 340 -42.04 6.21 12.46
C GLY A 340 -43.26 6.98 11.94
N SER A 341 -43.81 7.90 12.73
CA SER A 341 -44.91 8.79 12.34
C SER A 341 -44.46 10.07 11.63
N GLY A 342 -43.17 10.19 11.23
CA GLY A 342 -42.65 11.36 10.54
C GLY A 342 -42.50 12.63 11.40
N LYS A 343 -42.42 12.48 12.73
CA LYS A 343 -42.37 13.57 13.73
C LYS A 343 -41.02 13.61 14.47
N PRO A 344 -39.86 13.80 13.79
CA PRO A 344 -38.55 13.71 14.44
C PRO A 344 -38.32 14.78 15.53
N ALA A 345 -38.97 15.94 15.43
CA ALA A 345 -38.93 16.98 16.46
C ALA A 345 -39.55 16.51 17.80
N GLU A 346 -40.62 15.72 17.74
CA GLU A 346 -41.35 15.22 18.91
C GLU A 346 -40.61 14.04 19.59
N ALA A 347 -39.69 13.36 18.87
CA ALA A 347 -38.89 12.27 19.40
C ALA A 347 -37.76 12.71 20.36
N VAL A 348 -37.23 13.93 20.20
CA VAL A 348 -36.00 14.37 20.90
C VAL A 348 -36.18 14.45 22.43
N ALA A 349 -37.26 15.06 22.92
CA ALA A 349 -37.48 15.24 24.36
C ALA A 349 -37.82 13.92 25.11
N PRO A 350 -38.62 12.98 24.53
CA PRO A 350 -38.73 11.62 25.02
C PRO A 350 -37.40 10.88 25.06
N LEU A 351 -36.55 10.94 24.01
CA LEU A 351 -35.22 10.29 24.03
C LEU A 351 -34.30 10.86 25.12
N GLN A 352 -34.27 12.18 25.31
CA GLN A 352 -33.55 12.82 26.43
C GLN A 352 -34.11 12.42 27.81
N THR A 353 -35.35 11.94 27.88
CA THR A 353 -35.96 11.43 29.10
C THR A 353 -35.63 9.96 29.31
N ALA A 354 -35.72 9.14 28.26
CA ALA A 354 -35.24 7.76 28.27
C ALA A 354 -33.76 7.68 28.67
N LEU A 355 -32.89 8.55 28.13
CA LEU A 355 -31.46 8.58 28.42
C LEU A 355 -31.14 8.86 29.90
N ARG A 356 -31.96 9.71 30.56
CA ARG A 356 -31.84 10.03 31.99
C ARG A 356 -32.34 8.89 32.90
N LEU A 357 -33.28 8.10 32.41
CA LEU A 357 -33.90 7.01 33.17
C LEU A 357 -33.23 5.64 32.91
N ALA A 358 -32.52 5.49 31.80
CA ALA A 358 -31.79 4.29 31.41
C ALA A 358 -30.73 3.90 32.46
N VAL A 359 -30.82 2.66 32.92
CA VAL A 359 -29.96 2.13 33.99
C VAL A 359 -28.75 1.42 33.39
N TYR A 360 -28.96 0.65 32.32
CA TYR A 360 -27.94 -0.20 31.72
C TYR A 360 -27.23 0.52 30.55
N PRO A 361 -25.91 0.32 30.35
CA PRO A 361 -25.17 0.99 29.27
C PRO A 361 -25.71 0.65 27.87
N GLY A 362 -26.11 -0.61 27.62
CA GLY A 362 -26.68 -1.03 26.32
C GLY A 362 -27.96 -0.29 25.93
N GLU A 363 -28.81 0.07 26.90
CA GLU A 363 -30.01 0.89 26.66
C GLU A 363 -29.62 2.26 26.09
N LYS A 364 -28.51 2.83 26.57
CA LYS A 364 -28.03 4.17 26.18
C LYS A 364 -27.45 4.20 24.76
N VAL A 365 -26.88 3.09 24.28
CA VAL A 365 -26.39 2.95 22.90
C VAL A 365 -27.52 3.23 21.91
N SER A 366 -28.61 2.46 22.00
CA SER A 366 -29.77 2.61 21.10
C SER A 366 -30.41 4.00 21.22
N ILE A 367 -30.52 4.56 22.43
CA ILE A 367 -31.08 5.90 22.63
C ILE A 367 -30.21 7.00 22.00
N PHE A 368 -28.87 6.89 22.06
CA PHE A 368 -27.96 7.82 21.37
C PHE A 368 -28.05 7.68 19.84
N MET A 369 -28.17 6.46 19.31
CA MET A 369 -28.36 6.24 17.86
C MET A 369 -29.68 6.82 17.36
N GLN A 370 -30.78 6.64 18.11
CA GLN A 370 -32.08 7.24 17.81
C GLN A 370 -32.05 8.78 17.91
N LEU A 371 -31.32 9.36 18.89
CA LEU A 371 -31.09 10.81 18.97
C LEU A 371 -30.33 11.32 17.75
N ALA A 372 -29.34 10.57 17.27
CA ALA A 372 -28.56 10.94 16.11
C ALA A 372 -29.40 10.92 14.83
N GLN A 373 -30.25 9.89 14.65
CA GLN A 373 -31.22 9.80 13.56
C GLN A 373 -32.26 10.94 13.62
N ALA A 374 -32.81 11.24 14.81
CA ALA A 374 -33.77 12.33 14.99
C ALA A 374 -33.14 13.70 14.64
N HIS A 375 -31.91 13.96 15.06
CA HIS A 375 -31.20 15.20 14.71
C HIS A 375 -30.83 15.26 13.22
N ALA A 376 -30.43 14.14 12.60
CA ALA A 376 -30.17 14.09 11.16
C ALA A 376 -31.45 14.36 10.33
N ALA A 377 -32.59 13.78 10.73
CA ALA A 377 -33.89 14.04 10.11
C ALA A 377 -34.40 15.49 10.28
N LEU A 378 -33.83 16.25 11.22
CA LEU A 378 -34.06 17.68 11.42
C LEU A 378 -33.02 18.57 10.72
N GLY A 379 -32.07 17.99 9.97
CA GLY A 379 -30.97 18.72 9.32
C GLY A 379 -29.85 19.18 10.28
N ASP A 380 -29.90 18.79 11.56
CA ASP A 380 -28.92 19.18 12.58
C ASP A 380 -27.76 18.19 12.62
N THR A 381 -26.92 18.24 11.58
CA THR A 381 -25.74 17.37 11.41
C THR A 381 -24.77 17.46 12.58
N ALA A 382 -24.63 18.64 13.19
CA ALA A 382 -23.76 18.85 14.36
C ALA A 382 -24.27 18.11 15.61
N LYS A 383 -25.58 18.18 15.93
CA LYS A 383 -26.14 17.37 17.02
C LYS A 383 -26.18 15.87 16.68
N ALA A 384 -26.41 15.52 15.41
CA ALA A 384 -26.35 14.13 14.95
C ALA A 384 -24.96 13.52 15.14
N ALA A 385 -23.90 14.17 14.65
CA ALA A 385 -22.51 13.77 14.84
C ALA A 385 -22.11 13.68 16.32
N LYS A 386 -22.61 14.59 17.17
CA LYS A 386 -22.41 14.50 18.62
C LYS A 386 -23.06 13.23 19.20
N ALA A 387 -24.30 12.93 18.83
CA ALA A 387 -25.02 11.77 19.33
C ALA A 387 -24.43 10.44 18.81
N TRP A 388 -24.04 10.35 17.53
CA TRP A 388 -23.31 9.18 16.99
C TRP A 388 -22.01 8.91 17.75
N ARG A 389 -21.21 9.95 18.02
CA ARG A 389 -19.98 9.84 18.81
C ARG A 389 -20.25 9.37 20.25
N GLN A 390 -21.40 9.73 20.84
CA GLN A 390 -21.82 9.26 22.16
C GLN A 390 -22.33 7.80 22.15
N ALA A 391 -22.92 7.33 21.05
CA ALA A 391 -23.27 5.92 20.87
C ALA A 391 -22.01 5.04 20.76
N ALA A 392 -21.08 5.40 19.88
CA ALA A 392 -19.83 4.66 19.66
C ALA A 392 -18.93 4.59 20.91
N ALA A 393 -18.89 5.68 21.70
CA ALA A 393 -18.11 5.75 22.94
C ALA A 393 -18.83 5.17 24.19
N CYS A 394 -20.03 4.59 24.03
CA CYS A 394 -20.80 4.09 25.16
C CYS A 394 -20.21 2.75 25.68
N PRO A 395 -19.89 2.61 26.99
CA PRO A 395 -19.34 1.37 27.53
C PRO A 395 -20.22 0.16 27.26
N GLY A 396 -19.66 -0.92 26.72
CA GLY A 396 -20.40 -2.16 26.46
C GLY A 396 -21.30 -2.15 25.22
N ALA A 397 -21.17 -1.17 24.32
CA ALA A 397 -21.76 -1.25 22.98
C ALA A 397 -21.25 -2.48 22.20
N ALA A 398 -22.10 -3.10 21.38
CA ALA A 398 -21.66 -4.20 20.52
C ALA A 398 -20.79 -3.67 19.37
N ARG A 399 -19.91 -4.52 18.82
CA ARG A 399 -19.06 -4.13 17.68
C ARG A 399 -19.85 -3.65 16.47
N GLU A 400 -21.04 -4.21 16.26
CA GLU A 400 -21.94 -3.84 15.17
C GLU A 400 -22.58 -2.45 15.39
N ASP A 401 -22.98 -2.12 16.62
CA ASP A 401 -23.47 -0.79 16.99
C ASP A 401 -22.36 0.27 16.83
N VAL A 402 -21.15 -0.04 17.33
CA VAL A 402 -19.98 0.84 17.21
C VAL A 402 -19.65 1.08 15.75
N ALA A 403 -19.63 0.04 14.92
CA ALA A 403 -19.38 0.18 13.49
C ALA A 403 -20.43 1.04 12.78
N LEU A 404 -21.72 0.82 13.05
CA LEU A 404 -22.81 1.60 12.45
C LEU A 404 -22.79 3.07 12.93
N ALA A 405 -22.49 3.32 14.21
CA ALA A 405 -22.39 4.65 14.77
C ALA A 405 -21.16 5.42 14.23
N GLU A 406 -20.00 4.76 14.10
CA GLU A 406 -18.79 5.36 13.53
C GLU A 406 -18.90 5.56 12.01
N GLU A 407 -19.56 4.66 11.28
CA GLU A 407 -19.86 4.84 9.86
C GLU A 407 -20.79 6.05 9.64
N SER A 408 -21.86 6.15 10.43
CA SER A 408 -22.82 7.26 10.37
C SER A 408 -22.21 8.59 10.83
N LEU A 409 -21.27 8.54 11.79
CA LEU A 409 -20.45 9.69 12.18
C LEU A 409 -19.53 10.14 11.03
N GLY A 410 -18.91 9.20 10.31
CA GLY A 410 -18.05 9.50 9.16
C GLY A 410 -18.78 10.27 8.07
N TYR A 411 -20.01 9.87 7.73
CA TYR A 411 -20.85 10.62 6.78
C TYR A 411 -21.23 11.99 7.32
N ALA A 412 -21.74 12.09 8.55
CA ALA A 412 -22.12 13.38 9.14
C ALA A 412 -20.95 14.38 9.25
N LEU A 413 -19.72 13.89 9.50
CA LEU A 413 -18.51 14.72 9.49
C LEU A 413 -18.07 15.10 8.07
N THR A 414 -18.31 14.24 7.07
CA THR A 414 -18.07 14.56 5.66
C THR A 414 -18.99 15.70 5.19
N ASP A 415 -20.28 15.64 5.54
CA ASP A 415 -21.26 16.69 5.25
C ASP A 415 -20.94 18.02 5.95
N MET A 416 -20.28 17.96 7.11
CA MET A 416 -19.76 19.12 7.84
C MET A 416 -18.40 19.64 7.33
N GLY A 417 -17.77 18.97 6.37
CA GLY A 417 -16.43 19.32 5.87
C GLY A 417 -15.26 18.91 6.78
N ASP A 418 -15.50 18.21 7.88
CA ASP A 418 -14.46 17.65 8.75
C ASP A 418 -13.94 16.33 8.17
N HIS A 419 -13.24 16.41 7.03
CA HIS A 419 -12.70 15.26 6.32
C HIS A 419 -11.67 14.48 7.15
N VAL A 420 -10.95 15.15 8.05
CA VAL A 420 -9.99 14.52 8.98
C VAL A 420 -10.73 13.73 10.07
N GLY A 421 -11.81 14.27 10.64
CA GLY A 421 -12.67 13.56 11.57
C GLY A 421 -13.42 12.39 10.91
N ALA A 422 -13.88 12.58 9.67
CA ALA A 422 -14.55 11.56 8.87
C ALA A 422 -13.65 10.36 8.56
N GLU A 423 -12.41 10.60 8.09
CA GLU A 423 -11.41 9.54 7.86
C GLU A 423 -11.24 8.65 9.10
N ARG A 424 -10.99 9.27 10.26
CA ARG A 424 -10.82 8.54 11.53
C ARG A 424 -12.07 7.77 11.96
N ALA A 425 -13.27 8.29 11.67
CA ALA A 425 -14.52 7.63 12.01
C ALA A 425 -14.76 6.40 11.11
N PHE A 426 -14.58 6.53 9.79
CA PHE A 426 -14.61 5.37 8.89
C PHE A 426 -13.52 4.35 9.25
N GLY A 427 -12.33 4.79 9.66
CA GLY A 427 -11.27 3.91 10.21
C GLY A 427 -11.76 3.05 11.38
N ARG A 428 -12.35 3.66 12.42
CA ARG A 428 -12.92 2.90 13.56
C ARG A 428 -14.09 2.01 13.18
N ALA A 429 -14.89 2.39 12.17
CA ALA A 429 -15.94 1.51 11.64
C ALA A 429 -15.37 0.25 10.95
N LEU A 430 -14.27 0.40 10.20
CA LEU A 430 -13.54 -0.69 9.55
C LEU A 430 -12.85 -1.61 10.57
N GLU A 431 -12.30 -1.06 11.66
CA GLU A 431 -11.76 -1.84 12.79
C GLU A 431 -12.84 -2.65 13.52
N ALA A 432 -14.05 -2.09 13.68
CA ALA A 432 -15.12 -2.72 14.44
C ALA A 432 -15.86 -3.84 13.69
N ALA A 433 -16.14 -3.67 12.39
CA ALA A 433 -16.93 -4.62 11.58
C ALA A 433 -16.22 -5.20 10.34
N GLY A 434 -14.93 -4.91 10.17
CA GLY A 434 -14.13 -5.39 9.05
C GLY A 434 -14.32 -4.59 7.75
N PRO A 435 -13.46 -4.83 6.74
CA PRO A 435 -13.38 -3.96 5.57
C PRO A 435 -14.52 -4.21 4.57
N ARG A 436 -15.46 -3.27 4.49
CA ARG A 436 -16.58 -3.25 3.53
C ARG A 436 -16.33 -2.20 2.44
N ARG A 437 -16.34 -2.56 1.15
CA ARG A 437 -15.93 -1.67 0.02
C ARG A 437 -16.53 -0.25 0.08
N ARG A 438 -17.81 -0.10 0.44
CA ARG A 438 -18.48 1.21 0.58
C ARG A 438 -17.82 2.10 1.65
N ILE A 439 -17.47 1.52 2.80
CA ILE A 439 -16.83 2.24 3.91
C ILE A 439 -15.36 2.53 3.57
N VAL A 440 -14.66 1.57 2.95
CA VAL A 440 -13.27 1.77 2.47
C VAL A 440 -13.20 2.92 1.45
N LEU A 441 -14.14 3.00 0.50
CA LEU A 441 -14.22 4.13 -0.44
C LEU A 441 -14.53 5.45 0.26
N ALA A 442 -15.45 5.47 1.24
CA ALA A 442 -15.75 6.67 2.01
C ALA A 442 -14.52 7.16 2.81
N ALA A 443 -13.77 6.24 3.43
CA ALA A 443 -12.49 6.53 4.07
C ALA A 443 -11.45 7.08 3.08
N ALA A 444 -11.34 6.48 1.88
CA ALA A 444 -10.41 6.92 0.84
C ALA A 444 -10.71 8.35 0.33
N HIS A 445 -11.99 8.65 0.06
CA HIS A 445 -12.41 9.99 -0.36
C HIS A 445 -12.24 11.03 0.76
N ALA A 446 -12.55 10.67 2.02
CA ALA A 446 -12.30 11.54 3.17
C ALA A 446 -10.80 11.81 3.38
N ALA A 447 -9.95 10.78 3.30
CA ALA A 447 -8.50 10.92 3.38
C ALA A 447 -7.94 11.79 2.25
N TYR A 448 -8.42 11.61 1.00
CA TYR A 448 -8.00 12.43 -0.14
C TYR A 448 -8.40 13.90 0.02
N ALA A 449 -9.65 14.16 0.44
CA ALA A 449 -10.14 15.52 0.72
C ALA A 449 -9.44 16.18 1.90
N ALA A 450 -8.98 15.39 2.88
CA ALA A 450 -8.14 15.83 4.00
C ALA A 450 -6.66 16.06 3.64
N GLY A 451 -6.22 15.76 2.40
CA GLY A 451 -4.82 15.82 1.99
C GLY A 451 -3.94 14.67 2.52
N LEU A 452 -4.54 13.65 3.13
CA LEU A 452 -3.87 12.48 3.71
C LEU A 452 -3.60 11.43 2.61
N TYR A 453 -2.82 11.82 1.59
CA TYR A 453 -2.70 11.07 0.34
C TYR A 453 -2.13 9.64 0.49
N GLU A 454 -1.31 9.36 1.51
CA GLU A 454 -0.81 8.01 1.78
C GLU A 454 -1.94 7.08 2.28
N LYS A 455 -2.76 7.53 3.24
CA LYS A 455 -3.99 6.80 3.65
C LYS A 455 -5.01 6.67 2.52
N ALA A 456 -5.16 7.72 1.72
CA ALA A 456 -6.04 7.68 0.55
C ALA A 456 -5.59 6.60 -0.43
N LEU A 457 -4.28 6.47 -0.67
CA LEU A 457 -3.70 5.41 -1.50
C LEU A 457 -3.96 4.02 -0.92
N GLU A 458 -3.73 3.80 0.38
CA GLU A 458 -4.02 2.53 1.06
C GLU A 458 -5.49 2.11 0.89
N HIS A 459 -6.43 3.02 1.17
CA HIS A 459 -7.86 2.73 1.07
C HIS A 459 -8.34 2.58 -0.39
N PHE A 460 -7.89 3.43 -1.34
CA PHE A 460 -8.24 3.24 -2.75
C PHE A 460 -7.66 1.94 -3.32
N ALA A 461 -6.44 1.56 -2.93
CA ALA A 461 -5.84 0.28 -3.34
C ALA A 461 -6.61 -0.92 -2.77
N GLN A 462 -7.03 -0.85 -1.50
CA GLN A 462 -7.89 -1.87 -0.89
C GLN A 462 -9.25 -1.96 -1.58
N ALA A 463 -9.89 -0.84 -1.92
CA ALA A 463 -11.18 -0.81 -2.62
C ALA A 463 -11.09 -1.32 -4.08
N ALA A 464 -9.97 -1.04 -4.76
CA ALA A 464 -9.67 -1.58 -6.09
C ALA A 464 -9.39 -3.08 -6.04
N ALA A 465 -8.64 -3.57 -5.04
CA ALA A 465 -8.38 -5.00 -4.84
C ALA A 465 -9.67 -5.81 -4.55
N MET A 466 -10.68 -5.19 -3.94
CA MET A 466 -12.01 -5.81 -3.78
C MET A 466 -12.81 -5.86 -5.09
N HIS A 467 -12.82 -4.75 -5.85
CA HIS A 467 -13.44 -4.67 -7.18
C HIS A 467 -12.90 -3.44 -7.92
N PRO A 468 -12.10 -3.62 -8.99
CA PRO A 468 -11.64 -2.51 -9.82
C PRO A 468 -12.80 -1.82 -10.53
N THR A 469 -12.84 -0.50 -10.55
CA THR A 469 -13.70 0.32 -11.43
C THR A 469 -12.91 1.52 -11.98
N THR A 470 -13.40 2.12 -13.06
CA THR A 470 -12.84 3.36 -13.64
C THR A 470 -12.57 4.41 -12.57
N ASP A 471 -13.52 4.63 -11.66
CA ASP A 471 -13.43 5.63 -10.59
C ASP A 471 -12.28 5.33 -9.62
N THR A 472 -12.08 4.05 -9.26
CA THR A 472 -10.96 3.66 -8.38
C THR A 472 -9.61 3.84 -9.07
N SER A 473 -9.51 3.54 -10.37
CA SER A 473 -8.30 3.76 -11.15
C SER A 473 -7.99 5.26 -11.33
N LEU A 474 -9.02 6.09 -11.56
CA LEU A 474 -8.88 7.56 -11.57
C LEU A 474 -8.45 8.11 -10.21
N ALA A 475 -9.06 7.62 -9.12
CA ALA A 475 -8.72 8.06 -7.77
C ALA A 475 -7.27 7.66 -7.39
N LEU A 476 -6.83 6.45 -7.76
CA LEU A 476 -5.44 6.02 -7.61
C LEU A 476 -4.49 6.89 -8.46
N GLY A 477 -4.81 7.14 -9.73
CA GLY A 477 -4.03 8.02 -10.61
C GLY A 477 -3.84 9.41 -10.02
N ARG A 478 -4.94 10.05 -9.61
CA ARG A 478 -4.97 11.36 -8.93
C ARG A 478 -4.19 11.35 -7.60
N THR A 479 -4.24 10.25 -6.84
CA THR A 479 -3.51 10.13 -5.58
C THR A 479 -1.99 9.97 -5.79
N TYR A 480 -1.57 9.14 -6.77
CA TYR A 480 -0.15 9.02 -7.13
C TYR A 480 0.44 10.32 -7.70
N GLU A 481 -0.36 11.08 -8.44
CA GLU A 481 -0.02 12.43 -8.91
C GLU A 481 0.26 13.38 -7.73
N LYS A 482 -0.61 13.41 -6.70
CA LYS A 482 -0.38 14.21 -5.48
C LYS A 482 0.78 13.72 -4.62
N LEU A 483 1.15 12.44 -4.71
CA LEU A 483 2.33 11.86 -4.07
C LEU A 483 3.64 12.03 -4.89
N GLY A 484 3.60 12.75 -6.03
CA GLY A 484 4.79 12.97 -6.86
C GLY A 484 5.32 11.71 -7.56
N LYS A 485 4.46 10.73 -7.85
CA LYS A 485 4.82 9.42 -8.44
C LYS A 485 4.23 9.28 -9.86
N PRO A 486 4.71 10.07 -10.86
CA PRO A 486 4.06 10.21 -12.16
C PRO A 486 3.94 8.90 -12.95
N GLY A 487 4.96 8.03 -12.91
CA GLY A 487 4.88 6.72 -13.59
C GLY A 487 3.78 5.81 -13.05
N LEU A 488 3.57 5.77 -11.72
CA LEU A 488 2.47 5.01 -11.11
C LEU A 488 1.11 5.66 -11.37
N ALA A 489 1.05 6.99 -11.41
CA ALA A 489 -0.15 7.70 -11.84
C ALA A 489 -0.52 7.32 -13.29
N LEU A 490 0.44 7.35 -14.22
CA LEU A 490 0.25 7.03 -15.63
C LEU A 490 -0.27 5.60 -15.85
N VAL A 491 0.20 4.60 -15.09
CA VAL A 491 -0.33 3.22 -15.14
C VAL A 491 -1.81 3.19 -14.75
N ASN A 492 -2.20 3.88 -13.68
CA ASN A 492 -3.59 3.90 -13.20
C ASN A 492 -4.50 4.71 -14.14
N TYR A 493 -4.03 5.82 -14.71
CA TYR A 493 -4.73 6.55 -15.76
C TYR A 493 -4.89 5.68 -17.04
N ARG A 494 -3.86 4.94 -17.48
CA ARG A 494 -3.98 3.97 -18.61
C ARG A 494 -5.01 2.86 -18.31
N GLN A 495 -5.14 2.41 -17.07
CA GLN A 495 -6.20 1.47 -16.68
C GLN A 495 -7.60 2.11 -16.68
N ALA A 496 -7.73 3.37 -16.26
CA ALA A 496 -9.00 4.10 -16.32
C ALA A 496 -9.48 4.37 -17.76
N ALA A 497 -8.56 4.52 -18.73
CA ALA A 497 -8.89 4.76 -20.13
C ALA A 497 -9.90 3.74 -20.71
N GLN A 498 -9.87 2.49 -20.25
CA GLN A 498 -10.75 1.41 -20.72
C GLN A 498 -12.25 1.69 -20.48
N GLY A 499 -12.59 2.49 -19.47
CA GLY A 499 -13.97 2.82 -19.09
C GLY A 499 -14.30 4.31 -19.13
N ILE A 500 -13.38 5.18 -19.54
CA ILE A 500 -13.54 6.64 -19.42
C ILE A 500 -14.70 7.19 -20.25
N ALA A 501 -14.97 6.60 -21.42
CA ALA A 501 -16.05 7.00 -22.33
C ALA A 501 -17.47 6.88 -21.73
N ALA A 502 -17.64 6.11 -20.63
CA ALA A 502 -18.90 5.99 -19.91
C ALA A 502 -19.13 7.10 -18.86
N MET A 503 -18.13 7.96 -18.61
CA MET A 503 -18.21 9.04 -17.62
C MET A 503 -18.67 10.37 -18.26
N SER A 504 -18.96 11.39 -17.44
CA SER A 504 -19.34 12.70 -17.95
C SER A 504 -18.21 13.34 -18.77
N GLN A 505 -18.56 14.15 -19.79
CA GLN A 505 -17.57 14.84 -20.64
C GLN A 505 -16.58 15.69 -19.81
N GLU A 506 -17.00 16.22 -18.66
CA GLU A 506 -16.14 16.95 -17.74
C GLU A 506 -15.06 16.05 -17.08
N GLU A 507 -15.44 14.86 -16.60
CA GLU A 507 -14.46 13.90 -16.07
C GLU A 507 -13.55 13.33 -17.17
N GLN A 508 -14.09 13.06 -18.37
CA GLN A 508 -13.31 12.67 -19.54
C GLN A 508 -12.26 13.76 -19.89
N ARG A 509 -12.66 15.03 -19.89
CA ARG A 509 -11.76 16.15 -20.19
C ARG A 509 -10.68 16.33 -19.13
N LYS A 510 -11.03 16.26 -17.84
CA LYS A 510 -10.04 16.28 -16.72
C LYS A 510 -9.05 15.12 -16.81
N PHE A 511 -9.53 13.93 -17.19
CA PHE A 511 -8.72 12.75 -17.41
C PHE A 511 -7.68 12.99 -18.51
N TYR A 512 -8.11 13.39 -19.71
CA TYR A 512 -7.21 13.59 -20.84
C TYR A 512 -6.20 14.73 -20.60
N LEU A 513 -6.58 15.81 -19.92
CA LEU A 513 -5.65 16.84 -19.47
C LEU A 513 -4.56 16.26 -18.54
N SER A 514 -4.95 15.53 -17.50
CA SER A 514 -4.01 14.94 -16.53
C SER A 514 -3.08 13.90 -17.18
N LEU A 515 -3.62 13.10 -18.10
CA LEU A 515 -2.88 12.13 -18.88
C LEU A 515 -1.82 12.81 -19.76
N GLY A 516 -2.20 13.85 -20.52
CA GLY A 516 -1.28 14.63 -21.36
C GLY A 516 -0.17 15.30 -20.57
N PHE A 517 -0.47 15.87 -19.38
CA PHE A 517 0.56 16.42 -18.49
C PHE A 517 1.57 15.36 -18.03
N LEU A 518 1.11 14.17 -17.67
CA LEU A 518 1.99 13.08 -17.21
C LEU A 518 2.85 12.51 -18.34
N GLN A 519 2.29 12.34 -19.55
CA GLN A 519 3.04 11.89 -20.73
C GLN A 519 4.11 12.90 -21.15
N MET A 520 3.76 14.20 -21.16
CA MET A 520 4.69 15.29 -21.47
C MET A 520 5.85 15.35 -20.47
N GLY A 521 5.58 15.09 -19.18
CA GLY A 521 6.59 14.93 -18.12
C GLY A 521 7.37 13.61 -18.15
N GLN A 522 7.12 12.73 -19.12
CA GLN A 522 7.87 11.49 -19.39
C GLN A 522 8.48 11.49 -20.81
N ALA A 523 8.51 12.64 -21.49
CA ALA A 523 8.93 12.80 -22.89
C ALA A 523 8.13 11.98 -23.93
N ASP A 524 6.96 11.44 -23.56
CA ASP A 524 6.01 10.75 -24.45
C ASP A 524 5.16 11.79 -25.20
N TYR A 525 5.84 12.63 -26.00
CA TYR A 525 5.24 13.83 -26.59
C TYR A 525 4.13 13.52 -27.61
N ALA A 526 4.25 12.41 -28.35
CA ALA A 526 3.23 11.99 -29.31
C ALA A 526 1.92 11.59 -28.62
N ALA A 527 1.99 10.80 -27.54
CA ALA A 527 0.79 10.42 -26.80
C ALA A 527 0.25 11.58 -25.93
N ALA A 528 1.12 12.49 -25.49
CA ALA A 528 0.71 13.75 -24.85
C ALA A 528 -0.10 14.64 -25.81
N ALA A 529 0.32 14.75 -27.08
CA ALA A 529 -0.42 15.44 -28.12
C ALA A 529 -1.80 14.80 -28.35
N GLU A 530 -1.88 13.47 -28.49
CA GLU A 530 -3.17 12.77 -28.60
C GLU A 530 -4.09 13.10 -27.40
N ALA A 531 -3.58 13.03 -26.17
CA ALA A 531 -4.35 13.33 -24.98
C ALA A 531 -4.82 14.80 -24.93
N PHE A 532 -3.98 15.78 -25.26
CA PHE A 532 -4.43 17.18 -25.35
C PHE A 532 -5.44 17.40 -26.47
N GLY A 533 -5.33 16.68 -27.59
CA GLY A 533 -6.35 16.65 -28.66
C GLY A 533 -7.71 16.16 -28.15
N GLN A 534 -7.76 15.02 -27.45
CA GLN A 534 -8.99 14.49 -26.84
C GLN A 534 -9.56 15.42 -25.75
N ALA A 535 -8.73 16.14 -25.01
CA ALA A 535 -9.20 17.16 -24.07
C ALA A 535 -9.86 18.37 -24.76
N LEU A 536 -9.43 18.72 -25.99
CA LEU A 536 -9.95 19.83 -26.77
C LEU A 536 -11.26 19.49 -27.50
N THR A 537 -11.41 18.27 -28.01
CA THR A 537 -12.69 17.81 -28.61
C THR A 537 -13.84 17.80 -27.61
N LEU A 538 -13.54 17.54 -26.33
CA LEU A 538 -14.48 17.60 -25.21
C LEU A 538 -14.70 19.02 -24.65
N GLY A 539 -13.89 20.00 -25.06
CA GLY A 539 -14.03 21.39 -24.65
C GLY A 539 -12.79 22.22 -24.94
N TYR A 540 -12.90 23.17 -25.85
CA TYR A 540 -11.80 24.05 -26.25
C TYR A 540 -11.26 24.88 -25.07
N ASP A 541 -9.94 24.97 -24.98
CA ASP A 541 -9.21 25.89 -24.11
C ASP A 541 -7.90 26.32 -24.81
N PRO A 542 -7.63 27.63 -24.98
CA PRO A 542 -6.41 28.10 -25.63
C PRO A 542 -5.10 27.68 -24.93
N ALA A 543 -5.10 27.47 -23.60
CA ALA A 543 -3.90 27.03 -22.91
C ALA A 543 -3.58 25.55 -23.24
N THR A 544 -4.60 24.71 -23.33
CA THR A 544 -4.50 23.31 -23.81
C THR A 544 -4.14 23.25 -25.29
N ALA A 545 -4.66 24.15 -26.13
CA ALA A 545 -4.27 24.25 -27.55
C ALA A 545 -2.79 24.61 -27.72
N ALA A 546 -2.24 25.52 -26.93
CA ALA A 546 -0.80 25.81 -26.94
C ALA A 546 0.05 24.62 -26.46
N ARG A 547 -0.45 23.82 -25.50
CA ARG A 547 0.23 22.59 -25.03
C ARG A 547 0.20 21.48 -26.07
N LEU A 548 -0.90 21.34 -26.82
CA LEU A 548 -0.99 20.46 -27.98
C LEU A 548 0.09 20.84 -29.00
N GLY A 549 0.12 22.10 -29.47
CA GLY A 549 1.10 22.55 -30.46
C GLY A 549 2.57 22.40 -30.00
N HIS A 550 2.83 22.57 -28.71
CA HIS A 550 4.16 22.30 -28.13
C HIS A 550 4.50 20.81 -28.09
N ALA A 551 3.55 19.94 -27.73
CA ALA A 551 3.74 18.49 -27.73
C ALA A 551 3.91 17.94 -29.14
N GLU A 552 3.13 18.43 -30.11
CA GLU A 552 3.29 18.15 -31.55
C GLU A 552 4.69 18.56 -32.03
N LEU A 553 5.17 19.76 -31.66
CA LEU A 553 6.52 20.22 -32.00
C LEU A 553 7.62 19.32 -31.41
N LEU A 554 7.54 18.96 -30.12
CA LEU A 554 8.52 18.07 -29.47
C LEU A 554 8.43 16.62 -30.00
N ALA A 555 7.28 16.20 -30.53
CA ALA A 555 7.11 14.94 -31.25
C ALA A 555 7.60 14.98 -32.72
N GLY A 556 8.18 16.10 -33.18
CA GLY A 556 8.63 16.30 -34.56
C GLY A 556 7.51 16.54 -35.57
N GLN A 557 6.26 16.71 -35.11
CA GLN A 557 5.07 16.92 -35.94
C GLN A 557 4.90 18.41 -36.29
N THR A 558 5.98 19.02 -36.81
CA THR A 558 6.16 20.46 -37.09
C THR A 558 4.97 21.12 -37.79
N GLU A 559 4.36 20.44 -38.77
CA GLU A 559 3.24 20.97 -39.55
C GLU A 559 1.90 20.87 -38.79
N ALA A 560 1.68 19.82 -37.99
CA ALA A 560 0.53 19.75 -37.09
C ALA A 560 0.60 20.87 -36.03
N ALA A 561 1.76 21.05 -35.40
CA ALA A 561 2.03 22.15 -34.49
C ALA A 561 1.73 23.53 -35.11
N ARG A 562 2.20 23.77 -36.34
CA ARG A 562 1.92 25.01 -37.09
C ARG A 562 0.43 25.21 -37.34
N GLN A 563 -0.32 24.15 -37.68
CA GLN A 563 -1.77 24.21 -37.87
C GLN A 563 -2.54 24.45 -36.56
N THR A 564 -2.16 23.75 -35.47
CA THR A 564 -2.70 23.99 -34.11
C THR A 564 -2.47 25.43 -33.67
N PHE A 565 -1.26 25.97 -33.85
CA PHE A 565 -0.95 27.37 -33.55
C PHE A 565 -1.65 28.37 -34.49
N ALA A 566 -1.97 27.99 -35.73
CA ALA A 566 -2.75 28.83 -36.66
C ALA A 566 -4.26 28.86 -36.31
N ALA A 567 -4.80 27.77 -35.74
CA ALA A 567 -6.19 27.69 -35.29
C ALA A 567 -6.49 28.43 -33.96
N MET A 568 -5.45 28.90 -33.25
CA MET A 568 -5.62 29.71 -32.03
C MET A 568 -6.04 31.16 -32.33
N PRO A 569 -6.94 31.76 -31.54
CA PRO A 569 -7.40 33.13 -31.78
C PRO A 569 -6.30 34.17 -31.52
N ASP A 570 -6.17 35.16 -32.40
CA ASP A 570 -5.10 36.17 -32.32
C ASP A 570 -5.28 37.25 -31.25
N LYS A 571 -6.43 37.26 -30.54
CA LYS A 571 -6.75 38.23 -29.49
C LYS A 571 -7.44 37.54 -28.32
N GLY A 572 -7.26 38.09 -27.11
CA GLY A 572 -7.85 37.57 -25.87
C GLY A 572 -7.08 36.43 -25.21
N LEU A 573 -6.00 35.92 -25.81
CA LEU A 573 -5.11 34.94 -25.20
C LEU A 573 -4.39 35.51 -23.95
N PRO A 574 -4.21 34.73 -22.87
CA PRO A 574 -3.30 35.10 -21.78
C PRO A 574 -1.87 35.32 -22.30
N VAL A 575 -1.12 36.25 -21.70
CA VAL A 575 0.25 36.61 -22.15
C VAL A 575 1.20 35.40 -22.16
N SER A 576 1.08 34.49 -21.18
CA SER A 576 1.84 33.22 -21.15
C SER A 576 1.56 32.34 -22.37
N VAL A 577 0.30 32.26 -22.81
CA VAL A 577 -0.13 31.47 -23.98
C VAL A 577 0.33 32.12 -25.28
N GLN A 578 0.32 33.47 -25.36
CA GLN A 578 0.89 34.20 -26.50
C GLN A 578 2.39 33.98 -26.63
N VAL A 579 3.14 34.09 -25.52
CA VAL A 579 4.60 33.87 -25.49
C VAL A 579 4.94 32.43 -25.91
N GLN A 580 4.20 31.43 -25.41
CA GLN A 580 4.41 30.03 -25.80
C GLN A 580 4.21 29.82 -27.31
N ARG A 581 3.06 30.24 -27.85
CA ARG A 581 2.72 30.18 -29.29
C ARG A 581 3.83 30.82 -30.15
N LEU A 582 4.30 32.01 -29.79
CA LEU A 582 5.32 32.73 -30.55
C LEU A 582 6.72 32.09 -30.44
N ALA A 583 7.11 31.59 -29.25
CA ALA A 583 8.41 30.96 -29.02
C ALA A 583 8.53 29.61 -29.75
N ASP A 584 7.43 28.88 -29.89
CA ASP A 584 7.40 27.58 -30.55
C ASP A 584 7.27 27.73 -32.08
N LEU A 585 6.46 28.69 -32.56
CA LEU A 585 6.50 29.11 -33.97
C LEU A 585 7.89 29.62 -34.39
N ALA A 586 8.59 30.37 -33.52
CA ALA A 586 9.98 30.77 -33.78
C ALA A 586 10.91 29.55 -33.91
N SER A 587 10.69 28.51 -33.10
CA SER A 587 11.48 27.26 -33.16
C SER A 587 11.23 26.49 -34.45
N ILE A 588 9.97 26.45 -34.92
CA ILE A 588 9.58 25.91 -36.24
C ILE A 588 10.28 26.69 -37.36
N ALA A 589 10.25 28.03 -37.31
CA ALA A 589 10.91 28.88 -38.29
C ALA A 589 12.44 28.68 -38.31
N ILE A 590 13.09 28.56 -37.14
CA ILE A 590 14.52 28.25 -37.02
C ILE A 590 14.87 26.88 -37.65
N ALA A 591 14.06 25.85 -37.39
CA ALA A 591 14.27 24.51 -37.94
C ALA A 591 14.13 24.48 -39.47
N ASN A 592 13.17 25.24 -40.01
CA ASN A 592 12.93 25.38 -41.45
C ASN A 592 13.88 26.36 -42.17
N GLY A 593 14.82 27.01 -41.46
CA GLY A 593 15.72 28.02 -42.02
C GLY A 593 15.05 29.36 -42.37
N GLN A 594 13.82 29.61 -41.89
CA GLN A 594 13.03 30.82 -42.10
C GLN A 594 13.46 31.93 -41.12
N TYR A 595 14.72 32.37 -41.20
CA TYR A 595 15.35 33.15 -40.13
C TYR A 595 14.74 34.54 -39.90
N GLU A 596 14.18 35.20 -40.92
CA GLU A 596 13.49 36.48 -40.79
C GLU A 596 12.14 36.35 -40.05
N GLU A 597 11.40 35.25 -40.31
CA GLU A 597 10.18 34.89 -39.56
C GLU A 597 10.55 34.60 -38.10
N ALA A 598 11.63 33.85 -37.87
CA ALA A 598 12.14 33.57 -36.54
C ALA A 598 12.57 34.83 -35.77
N GLU A 599 13.31 35.76 -36.37
CA GLU A 599 13.76 36.99 -35.69
C GLU A 599 12.56 37.86 -35.29
N ALA A 600 11.56 37.97 -36.16
CA ALA A 600 10.31 38.67 -35.84
C ALA A 600 9.53 38.01 -34.69
N LEU A 601 9.43 36.68 -34.66
CA LEU A 601 8.71 35.92 -33.63
C LEU A 601 9.44 35.92 -32.27
N VAL A 602 10.77 35.79 -32.26
CA VAL A 602 11.60 35.94 -31.04
C VAL A 602 11.49 37.37 -30.50
N ALA A 603 11.61 38.38 -31.37
CA ALA A 603 11.47 39.78 -30.97
C ALA A 603 10.05 40.11 -30.46
N ALA A 604 9.00 39.52 -31.02
CA ALA A 604 7.63 39.64 -30.51
C ALA A 604 7.49 39.00 -29.12
N SER A 605 8.05 37.81 -28.93
CA SER A 605 8.06 37.10 -27.64
C SER A 605 8.75 37.92 -26.55
N LEU A 606 9.97 38.42 -26.83
CA LEU A 606 10.80 39.22 -25.92
C LEU A 606 10.19 40.60 -25.57
N ARG A 607 9.24 41.10 -26.36
CA ARG A 607 8.44 42.30 -26.03
C ARG A 607 7.30 42.01 -25.05
N LEU A 608 6.72 40.81 -25.10
CA LEU A 608 5.65 40.38 -24.19
C LEU A 608 6.19 39.93 -22.83
N LYS A 609 7.30 39.19 -22.82
CA LYS A 609 7.99 38.71 -21.60
C LYS A 609 9.47 38.56 -21.88
N LYS A 610 10.32 38.93 -20.91
CA LYS A 610 11.75 38.58 -20.91
C LYS A 610 11.97 37.43 -19.95
N ASP A 611 12.57 36.35 -20.43
CA ASP A 611 13.01 35.20 -19.63
C ASP A 611 14.19 34.49 -20.30
N ALA A 612 14.86 33.60 -19.55
CA ALA A 612 16.05 32.91 -20.01
C ALA A 612 15.83 32.07 -21.28
N ALA A 613 14.71 31.35 -21.37
CA ALA A 613 14.41 30.48 -22.50
C ALA A 613 14.30 31.27 -23.82
N LEU A 614 13.67 32.44 -23.80
CA LEU A 614 13.59 33.32 -24.97
C LEU A 614 14.95 33.90 -25.38
N PHE A 615 15.81 34.23 -24.42
CA PHE A 615 17.17 34.67 -24.73
C PHE A 615 18.06 33.54 -25.27
N SER A 616 17.91 32.29 -24.78
CA SER A 616 18.57 31.13 -25.38
C SER A 616 18.11 30.88 -26.82
N ARG A 617 16.78 30.92 -27.09
CA ARG A 617 16.24 30.82 -28.46
C ARG A 617 16.76 31.95 -29.37
N GLN A 618 16.95 33.17 -28.82
CA GLN A 618 17.58 34.27 -29.55
C GLN A 618 19.05 33.97 -29.87
N GLY A 619 19.81 33.41 -28.92
CA GLY A 619 21.18 32.96 -29.12
C GLY A 619 21.30 31.90 -30.22
N ASP A 620 20.42 30.90 -30.22
CA ASP A 620 20.41 29.82 -31.23
C ASP A 620 20.15 30.35 -32.65
N LEU A 621 19.22 31.30 -32.79
CA LEU A 621 18.94 31.99 -34.04
C LEU A 621 20.16 32.81 -34.50
N LEU A 622 20.74 33.62 -33.61
CA LEU A 622 21.90 34.48 -33.93
C LEU A 622 23.14 33.65 -34.29
N ARG A 623 23.35 32.48 -33.66
CA ARG A 623 24.45 31.57 -33.98
C ARG A 623 24.28 30.93 -35.37
N ARG A 624 23.05 30.53 -35.73
CA ARG A 624 22.70 30.06 -37.09
C ARG A 624 22.86 31.15 -38.14
N LEU A 625 22.53 32.40 -37.80
CA LEU A 625 22.80 33.60 -38.62
C LEU A 625 24.27 34.04 -38.64
N GLN A 626 25.19 33.30 -38.00
CA GLN A 626 26.62 33.63 -37.88
C GLN A 626 26.90 35.00 -37.22
N ARG A 627 25.92 35.54 -36.48
CA ARG A 627 26.02 36.77 -35.66
C ARG A 627 26.56 36.41 -34.28
N THR A 628 27.67 35.68 -34.25
CA THR A 628 28.22 35.00 -33.06
C THR A 628 28.46 35.93 -31.85
N PRO A 629 28.94 37.19 -31.99
CA PRO A 629 29.07 38.12 -30.86
C PRO A 629 27.73 38.48 -30.21
N GLU A 630 26.66 38.59 -31.01
CA GLU A 630 25.30 38.85 -30.51
C GLU A 630 24.71 37.58 -29.88
N ALA A 631 24.99 36.40 -30.43
CA ALA A 631 24.60 35.12 -29.84
C ALA A 631 25.21 34.93 -28.45
N ILE A 632 26.52 35.20 -28.29
CA ILE A 632 27.22 35.19 -27.01
C ILE A 632 26.57 36.16 -26.00
N ALA A 633 26.15 37.35 -26.44
CA ALA A 633 25.45 38.30 -25.58
C ALA A 633 24.07 37.80 -25.15
N ALA A 634 23.30 37.18 -26.06
CA ALA A 634 21.99 36.60 -25.76
C ALA A 634 22.09 35.42 -24.78
N TYR A 635 23.00 34.46 -24.99
CA TYR A 635 23.23 33.37 -24.05
C TYR A 635 23.72 33.86 -22.68
N ARG A 636 24.53 34.92 -22.63
CA ARG A 636 24.95 35.53 -21.34
C ARG A 636 23.78 36.17 -20.59
N GLU A 637 22.86 36.86 -21.25
CA GLU A 637 21.64 37.35 -20.59
C GLU A 637 20.69 36.21 -20.17
N ALA A 638 20.61 35.12 -20.94
CA ALA A 638 19.89 33.91 -20.53
C ALA A 638 20.46 33.34 -19.22
N LEU A 639 21.78 33.10 -19.17
CA LEU A 639 22.49 32.57 -18.00
C LEU A 639 22.48 33.52 -16.79
N ARG A 640 22.37 34.84 -17.03
CA ARG A 640 22.17 35.84 -15.96
C ARG A 640 20.76 35.81 -15.36
N MET A 641 19.80 35.15 -16.02
CA MET A 641 18.44 34.93 -15.51
C MET A 641 18.25 33.51 -14.96
N ASP A 642 18.83 32.50 -15.60
CA ASP A 642 18.78 31.10 -15.17
C ASP A 642 20.06 30.35 -15.62
N ASN A 643 20.91 29.99 -14.66
CA ASN A 643 22.23 29.39 -14.91
C ASN A 643 22.12 27.86 -15.06
N THR A 644 21.76 27.41 -16.26
CA THR A 644 21.55 25.99 -16.58
C THR A 644 22.73 25.36 -17.33
N ALA A 645 22.95 24.06 -17.12
CA ALA A 645 24.01 23.29 -17.83
C ALA A 645 23.89 23.41 -19.36
N ALA A 646 22.66 23.27 -19.88
CA ALA A 646 22.38 23.43 -21.31
C ALA A 646 22.68 24.85 -21.84
N GLY A 647 22.41 25.89 -21.04
CA GLY A 647 22.77 27.27 -21.38
C GLY A 647 24.30 27.49 -21.42
N GLN A 648 25.03 26.89 -20.47
CA GLN A 648 26.50 26.94 -20.43
C GLN A 648 27.12 26.22 -21.62
N ALA A 649 26.59 25.04 -22.00
CA ALA A 649 27.01 24.34 -23.21
C ALA A 649 26.73 25.16 -24.48
N ALA A 650 25.55 25.78 -24.60
CA ALA A 650 25.20 26.63 -25.75
C ALA A 650 26.10 27.87 -25.86
N LEU A 651 26.47 28.49 -24.72
CA LEU A 651 27.47 29.55 -24.66
C LEU A 651 28.87 29.02 -25.05
N GLY A 652 29.27 27.84 -24.57
CA GLY A 652 30.54 27.20 -24.93
C GLY A 652 30.68 26.98 -26.43
N TYR A 653 29.64 26.47 -27.09
CA TYR A 653 29.61 26.35 -28.56
C TYR A 653 29.76 27.72 -29.25
N ALA A 654 29.03 28.74 -28.82
CA ALA A 654 29.15 30.09 -29.39
C ALA A 654 30.54 30.73 -29.17
N LEU A 655 31.23 30.39 -28.08
CA LEU A 655 32.59 30.84 -27.82
C LEU A 655 33.61 30.08 -28.69
N SER A 656 33.42 28.77 -28.92
CA SER A 656 34.21 27.99 -29.89
C SER A 656 34.00 28.49 -31.33
N ASP A 657 32.76 28.78 -31.73
CA ASP A 657 32.41 29.40 -33.02
C ASP A 657 33.09 30.77 -33.21
N ALA A 658 33.38 31.49 -32.11
CA ALA A 658 34.12 32.75 -32.10
C ALA A 658 35.64 32.60 -31.91
N GLY A 659 36.18 31.37 -31.86
CA GLY A 659 37.60 31.10 -31.61
C GLY A 659 38.09 31.43 -30.20
N GLN A 660 37.18 31.66 -29.25
CA GLN A 660 37.49 32.02 -27.85
C GLN A 660 37.62 30.75 -26.99
N TYR A 661 38.49 29.83 -27.40
CA TYR A 661 38.56 28.46 -26.87
C TYR A 661 38.80 28.41 -25.35
N ALA A 662 39.57 29.34 -24.78
CA ALA A 662 39.72 29.49 -23.33
C ALA A 662 38.36 29.65 -22.62
N ALA A 663 37.55 30.61 -23.07
CA ALA A 663 36.24 30.87 -22.48
C ALA A 663 35.23 29.75 -22.82
N ALA A 664 35.41 29.07 -23.97
CA ALA A 664 34.59 27.91 -24.33
C ALA A 664 34.87 26.72 -23.40
N ALA A 665 36.14 26.39 -23.14
CA ALA A 665 36.54 25.37 -22.18
C ALA A 665 35.98 25.66 -20.78
N ASP A 666 36.17 26.90 -20.30
CA ASP A 666 35.68 27.33 -18.98
C ASP A 666 34.13 27.28 -18.88
N ALA A 667 33.40 27.40 -20.00
CA ALA A 667 31.94 27.24 -20.07
C ALA A 667 31.50 25.76 -20.16
N PHE A 668 32.22 24.92 -20.91
CA PHE A 668 31.98 23.46 -20.93
C PHE A 668 32.26 22.82 -19.57
N GLU A 669 33.27 23.29 -18.81
CA GLU A 669 33.49 22.86 -17.43
C GLU A 669 32.35 23.27 -16.49
N GLN A 670 31.76 24.46 -16.66
CA GLN A 670 30.56 24.86 -15.90
C GLN A 670 29.33 24.02 -16.25
N ALA A 671 29.16 23.62 -17.52
CA ALA A 671 28.11 22.70 -17.93
C ALA A 671 28.31 21.31 -17.30
N LEU A 672 29.51 20.73 -17.42
CA LEU A 672 29.86 19.42 -16.87
C LEU A 672 29.90 19.36 -15.34
N ALA A 673 30.11 20.48 -14.66
CA ALA A 673 30.00 20.58 -13.19
C ALA A 673 28.54 20.57 -12.70
N ALA A 674 27.59 20.97 -13.56
CA ALA A 674 26.15 20.95 -13.29
C ALA A 674 25.45 19.68 -13.81
N ASP A 675 25.95 19.10 -14.91
CA ASP A 675 25.53 17.84 -15.49
C ASP A 675 26.75 16.99 -15.92
N PRO A 676 27.29 16.14 -15.03
CA PRO A 676 28.43 15.27 -15.35
C PRO A 676 28.15 14.20 -16.40
N ASP A 677 26.87 13.88 -16.63
CA ASP A 677 26.42 12.82 -17.54
C ASP A 677 26.23 13.34 -18.98
N ALA A 678 26.46 14.64 -19.23
CA ALA A 678 26.53 15.27 -20.55
C ALA A 678 27.78 14.84 -21.36
N ALA A 679 27.90 13.54 -21.61
CA ALA A 679 29.09 12.83 -22.09
C ALA A 679 29.79 13.42 -23.32
N HIS A 680 29.03 14.07 -24.20
CA HIS A 680 29.54 14.71 -25.42
C HIS A 680 30.46 15.91 -25.12
N LEU A 681 30.17 16.68 -24.06
CA LEU A 681 30.94 17.87 -23.69
C LEU A 681 32.37 17.55 -23.24
N TRP A 682 32.67 16.30 -22.85
CA TRP A 682 34.05 15.87 -22.57
C TRP A 682 34.93 15.84 -23.84
N GLU A 683 34.35 15.60 -25.02
CA GLU A 683 35.06 15.68 -26.31
C GLU A 683 35.27 17.16 -26.69
N ASP A 684 34.24 17.99 -26.56
CA ASP A 684 34.30 19.43 -26.84
C ASP A 684 35.29 20.18 -25.94
N LEU A 685 35.27 19.90 -24.62
CA LEU A 685 36.26 20.41 -23.65
C LEU A 685 37.67 19.92 -23.98
N GLY A 686 37.82 18.69 -24.47
CA GLY A 686 39.09 18.14 -24.92
C GLY A 686 39.72 18.94 -26.06
N TYR A 687 38.94 19.25 -27.10
CA TYR A 687 39.40 20.06 -28.24
C TYR A 687 39.63 21.54 -27.87
N ALA A 688 38.71 22.16 -27.12
CA ALA A 688 38.87 23.54 -26.65
C ALA A 688 40.14 23.72 -25.79
N SER A 689 40.40 22.76 -24.90
CA SER A 689 41.64 22.72 -24.10
C SER A 689 42.90 22.53 -24.95
N MET A 690 42.82 21.77 -26.05
CA MET A 690 43.97 21.55 -26.95
C MET A 690 44.36 22.82 -27.72
N HIS A 691 43.40 23.60 -28.20
CA HIS A 691 43.67 24.86 -28.91
C HIS A 691 44.37 25.89 -28.01
N GLU A 692 44.04 25.93 -26.72
CA GLU A 692 44.69 26.76 -25.71
C GLU A 692 46.00 26.18 -25.15
N VAL A 693 46.50 25.07 -25.71
CA VAL A 693 47.70 24.35 -25.24
C VAL A 693 47.59 23.88 -23.77
N ARG A 694 46.36 23.73 -23.26
CA ARG A 694 46.07 23.14 -21.94
C ARG A 694 46.14 21.60 -22.02
N ASN A 695 47.23 21.06 -22.59
CA ASN A 695 47.34 19.66 -23.04
C ASN A 695 46.99 18.62 -21.96
N ALA A 696 47.32 18.88 -20.69
CA ALA A 696 46.97 17.98 -19.58
C ALA A 696 45.45 17.93 -19.27
N GLN A 697 44.77 19.07 -19.38
CA GLN A 697 43.31 19.18 -19.25
C GLN A 697 42.62 18.49 -20.43
N SER A 698 43.15 18.70 -21.65
CA SER A 698 42.70 18.03 -22.87
C SER A 698 42.78 16.50 -22.76
N VAL A 699 43.91 15.95 -22.29
CA VAL A 699 44.08 14.51 -22.02
C VAL A 699 43.09 14.00 -20.97
N ALA A 700 42.81 14.76 -19.91
CA ALA A 700 41.85 14.35 -18.89
C ALA A 700 40.41 14.31 -19.44
N ALA A 701 40.02 15.31 -20.22
CA ALA A 701 38.70 15.40 -20.85
C ALA A 701 38.50 14.31 -21.91
N PHE A 702 39.47 14.08 -22.81
CA PHE A 702 39.37 12.98 -23.78
C PHE A 702 39.31 11.59 -23.12
N LYS A 703 39.95 11.38 -21.96
CA LYS A 703 39.80 10.15 -21.18
C LYS A 703 38.37 9.97 -20.64
N LYS A 704 37.72 11.06 -20.22
CA LYS A 704 36.29 11.03 -19.85
C LYS A 704 35.36 10.80 -21.04
N ALA A 705 35.67 11.35 -22.20
CA ALA A 705 34.94 11.04 -23.43
C ALA A 705 35.09 9.55 -23.84
N ILE A 706 36.26 8.94 -23.61
CA ILE A 706 36.48 7.49 -23.81
C ILE A 706 35.70 6.67 -22.76
N ASP A 707 35.81 7.00 -21.47
CA ASP A 707 35.07 6.32 -20.38
C ASP A 707 33.56 6.27 -20.70
N ALA A 708 32.98 7.41 -21.09
CA ALA A 708 31.56 7.52 -21.39
C ALA A 708 31.14 6.79 -22.67
N ALA A 709 31.94 6.85 -23.74
CA ALA A 709 31.69 6.09 -24.97
C ALA A 709 31.75 4.56 -24.75
N VAL A 710 32.62 4.09 -23.85
CA VAL A 710 32.66 2.68 -23.42
C VAL A 710 31.44 2.32 -22.55
N ALA A 711 30.99 3.23 -21.69
CA ALA A 711 29.84 3.01 -20.80
C ALA A 711 28.48 3.04 -21.52
N GLN A 712 28.37 3.74 -22.66
CA GLN A 712 27.14 3.82 -23.46
C GLN A 712 26.70 2.44 -23.97
N GLY A 713 27.65 1.59 -24.41
CA GLY A 713 27.35 0.33 -25.09
C GLY A 713 26.70 0.53 -26.47
N ALA A 714 26.31 -0.57 -27.10
CA ALA A 714 25.63 -0.57 -28.38
C ALA A 714 24.47 -1.60 -28.38
N GLU A 715 23.33 -1.23 -28.96
CA GLU A 715 22.22 -2.15 -29.22
C GLU A 715 22.45 -2.96 -30.50
N THR A 716 23.28 -2.45 -31.42
CA THR A 716 23.55 -3.10 -32.72
C THR A 716 25.03 -3.17 -33.06
N GLY A 717 25.42 -4.17 -33.86
CA GLY A 717 26.81 -4.31 -34.33
C GLY A 717 27.29 -3.17 -35.25
N ALA A 718 26.37 -2.42 -35.88
CA ALA A 718 26.72 -1.25 -36.69
C ALA A 718 27.04 -0.03 -35.81
N GLU A 719 26.29 0.16 -34.73
CA GLU A 719 26.54 1.20 -33.72
C GLU A 719 27.86 0.96 -32.97
N GLN A 720 28.15 -0.29 -32.60
CA GLN A 720 29.42 -0.65 -31.97
C GLN A 720 30.63 -0.22 -32.82
N VAL A 721 30.58 -0.39 -34.14
CA VAL A 721 31.67 0.02 -35.05
C VAL A 721 31.88 1.53 -35.05
N GLU A 722 30.83 2.36 -34.95
CA GLU A 722 31.00 3.82 -34.84
C GLU A 722 31.49 4.26 -33.45
N ILE A 723 31.08 3.56 -32.39
CA ILE A 723 31.61 3.76 -31.04
C ILE A 723 33.11 3.40 -30.99
N ASP A 724 33.52 2.28 -31.57
CA ASP A 724 34.92 1.85 -31.62
C ASP A 724 35.78 2.81 -32.45
N LYS A 725 35.27 3.32 -33.58
CA LYS A 725 35.91 4.41 -34.36
C LYS A 725 36.05 5.70 -33.55
N LYS A 726 35.03 6.11 -32.80
CA LYS A 726 35.09 7.29 -31.93
C LYS A 726 36.10 7.11 -30.80
N ILE A 727 36.09 5.96 -30.12
CA ILE A 727 37.07 5.62 -29.08
C ILE A 727 38.49 5.63 -29.67
N PHE A 728 38.70 5.06 -30.86
CA PHE A 728 40.01 5.06 -31.53
C PHE A 728 40.49 6.48 -31.86
N ARG A 729 39.61 7.36 -32.36
CA ARG A 729 39.89 8.78 -32.59
C ARG A 729 40.33 9.48 -31.29
N LEU A 730 39.58 9.32 -30.21
CA LEU A 730 39.90 9.94 -28.92
C LEU A 730 41.20 9.38 -28.33
N ARG A 731 41.43 8.06 -28.44
CA ARG A 731 42.69 7.41 -28.05
C ARG A 731 43.89 7.92 -28.88
N ARG A 732 43.70 8.27 -30.16
CA ARG A 732 44.73 8.88 -31.01
C ARG A 732 45.12 10.26 -30.48
N GLU A 733 44.14 11.09 -30.12
CA GLU A 733 44.37 12.42 -29.55
C GLU A 733 45.08 12.33 -28.19
N VAL A 734 44.68 11.40 -27.33
CA VAL A 734 45.38 11.12 -26.05
C VAL A 734 46.82 10.65 -26.30
N THR A 735 47.05 9.70 -27.22
CA THR A 735 48.41 9.29 -27.60
C THR A 735 49.24 10.47 -28.08
N LYS A 736 48.72 11.27 -29.02
CA LYS A 736 49.36 12.47 -29.59
C LYS A 736 49.78 13.46 -28.50
N LEU A 737 48.90 13.73 -27.53
CA LEU A 737 49.14 14.66 -26.43
C LEU A 737 50.09 14.13 -25.34
N GLN A 738 50.32 12.82 -25.28
CA GLN A 738 51.18 12.18 -24.27
C GLN A 738 52.55 11.69 -24.80
N THR A 739 52.72 11.51 -26.11
CA THR A 739 53.98 11.04 -26.71
C THR A 739 55.03 12.16 -26.74
N ASN A 740 55.85 12.22 -25.70
CA ASN A 740 56.99 13.16 -25.59
C ASN A 740 58.30 12.61 -26.18
N LEU A 741 58.35 11.33 -26.55
CA LEU A 741 59.51 10.66 -27.14
C LEU A 741 58.99 9.58 -28.10
N SER A 742 59.61 9.47 -29.28
CA SER A 742 59.38 8.39 -30.24
C SER A 742 60.72 7.92 -30.80
N ALA A 743 60.87 6.62 -31.01
CA ALA A 743 62.08 6.05 -31.62
C ALA A 743 61.72 5.16 -32.81
N THR A 744 62.43 5.29 -33.92
CA THR A 744 62.24 4.44 -35.11
C THR A 744 63.58 3.88 -35.56
N ALA A 745 63.70 2.55 -35.59
CA ALA A 745 64.81 1.85 -36.22
C ALA A 745 64.36 1.25 -37.57
N TYR A 746 65.26 1.19 -38.55
CA TYR A 746 64.98 0.57 -39.84
C TYR A 746 66.20 -0.17 -40.41
N LEU A 747 65.92 -1.17 -41.24
CA LEU A 747 66.89 -1.94 -42.03
C LEU A 747 66.27 -2.18 -43.41
N SER A 748 66.93 -1.70 -44.46
CA SER A 748 66.58 -1.91 -45.87
C SER A 748 67.64 -2.79 -46.53
N TYR A 749 67.18 -3.76 -47.31
CA TYR A 749 68.02 -4.71 -48.05
C TYR A 749 67.63 -4.72 -49.53
N LEU A 750 68.64 -4.70 -50.41
CA LEU A 750 68.54 -4.96 -51.84
C LEU A 750 69.60 -6.03 -52.21
N PRO A 751 69.22 -7.15 -52.85
CA PRO A 751 70.17 -8.08 -53.47
C PRO A 751 70.96 -7.44 -54.62
N ASP A 752 72.14 -7.97 -54.92
CA ASP A 752 72.92 -7.68 -56.15
C ASP A 752 73.40 -6.20 -56.35
N GLY A 753 73.21 -5.31 -55.36
CA GLY A 753 74.03 -4.10 -55.16
C GLY A 753 74.10 -3.05 -56.29
N ALA A 754 72.96 -2.69 -56.91
CA ALA A 754 72.94 -1.86 -58.11
C ALA A 754 73.19 -0.33 -57.90
N GLY A 755 74.46 0.12 -57.86
CA GLY A 755 74.82 1.52 -58.17
C GLY A 755 76.12 2.06 -57.54
N PRO A 756 77.07 2.61 -58.34
CA PRO A 756 78.38 3.06 -57.84
C PRO A 756 78.36 4.49 -57.26
N SER A 757 77.72 4.72 -56.11
CA SER A 757 77.99 5.93 -55.31
C SER A 757 79.36 5.83 -54.65
N ARG A 758 80.17 6.90 -54.74
CA ARG A 758 81.43 7.08 -54.01
C ARG A 758 81.26 7.61 -52.58
N TRP A 759 80.04 7.98 -52.19
CA TRP A 759 79.74 8.65 -50.91
C TRP A 759 78.94 7.71 -49.99
N ALA A 760 79.39 7.53 -48.76
CA ALA A 760 78.69 6.74 -47.73
C ALA A 760 78.08 7.64 -46.64
N GLY A 761 77.45 8.74 -47.05
CA GLY A 761 76.65 9.58 -46.16
C GLY A 761 75.32 8.91 -45.82
N GLY A 762 75.26 8.27 -44.66
CA GLY A 762 74.08 7.57 -44.15
C GLY A 762 72.81 8.44 -44.10
N ASP A 763 71.66 7.81 -44.35
CA ASP A 763 70.32 8.44 -44.44
C ASP A 763 70.21 9.57 -45.49
N THR A 764 71.17 9.62 -46.44
CA THR A 764 71.11 10.38 -47.71
C THR A 764 71.02 9.46 -48.94
N ALA A 765 70.94 8.14 -48.70
CA ALA A 765 71.15 7.08 -49.66
C ALA A 765 69.87 6.28 -50.01
N ARG A 766 68.94 6.89 -50.76
CA ARG A 766 68.04 6.14 -51.68
C ARG A 766 68.59 6.11 -53.11
N THR A 767 69.90 5.90 -53.21
CA THR A 767 70.58 5.24 -54.34
C THR A 767 70.94 3.86 -53.80
N ILE A 768 70.47 2.81 -54.46
CA ILE A 768 70.04 1.63 -53.70
C ILE A 768 71.24 0.79 -53.23
N ARG A 769 71.58 0.94 -51.95
CA ARG A 769 72.42 0.01 -51.18
C ARG A 769 71.61 -0.53 -50.01
N SER A 770 71.92 -1.75 -49.60
CA SER A 770 71.48 -2.27 -48.30
C SER A 770 72.05 -1.39 -47.17
N GLY A 771 71.28 -1.11 -46.14
CA GLY A 771 71.64 -0.15 -45.08
C GLY A 771 70.54 0.00 -44.03
N GLY A 772 70.84 0.70 -42.94
CA GLY A 772 69.90 0.86 -41.83
C GLY A 772 70.26 2.00 -40.89
N GLY A 773 69.39 2.28 -39.94
CA GLY A 773 69.59 3.36 -38.99
C GLY A 773 68.56 3.38 -37.85
N ALA A 774 68.74 4.34 -36.95
CA ALA A 774 67.81 4.62 -35.87
C ALA A 774 67.68 6.14 -35.64
N GLU A 775 66.45 6.62 -35.61
CA GLU A 775 66.07 7.98 -35.23
C GLU A 775 65.43 7.96 -33.82
N VAL A 776 65.79 8.93 -32.99
CA VAL A 776 65.09 9.27 -31.74
C VAL A 776 64.66 10.72 -31.80
N ALA A 777 63.35 10.96 -31.71
CA ALA A 777 62.76 12.29 -31.71
C ALA A 777 62.13 12.58 -30.34
N TRP A 778 62.64 13.62 -29.66
CA TRP A 778 62.11 14.15 -28.42
C TRP A 778 61.22 15.37 -28.70
N THR A 779 59.97 15.30 -28.24
CA THR A 779 59.01 16.42 -28.28
C THR A 779 59.08 17.15 -26.93
N PRO A 780 59.59 18.40 -26.86
CA PRO A 780 59.74 19.10 -25.58
C PRO A 780 58.38 19.35 -24.90
N PRO A 781 58.21 19.08 -23.60
CA PRO A 781 56.97 19.43 -22.89
C PRO A 781 56.62 20.92 -23.01
N VAL A 782 55.33 21.25 -23.15
CA VAL A 782 54.74 22.62 -23.28
C VAL A 782 55.12 23.40 -24.55
N LEU A 783 56.32 23.19 -25.12
CA LEU A 783 56.80 23.87 -26.32
C LEU A 783 56.66 23.03 -27.60
N GLY A 784 56.78 21.70 -27.48
CA GLY A 784 56.81 20.75 -28.59
C GLY A 784 55.48 20.64 -29.32
N LEU A 785 54.43 20.13 -28.66
CA LEU A 785 53.09 20.05 -29.23
C LEU A 785 52.21 21.22 -28.77
N ARG A 786 51.83 22.07 -29.72
CA ARG A 786 50.96 23.24 -29.51
C ARG A 786 49.92 23.32 -30.63
N ASP A 787 48.65 22.99 -30.34
CA ASP A 787 47.55 23.23 -31.27
C ASP A 787 47.83 22.65 -32.69
N ASP A 788 48.09 21.33 -32.70
CA ASP A 788 48.52 20.49 -33.84
C ASP A 788 49.80 20.91 -34.60
N ARG A 789 50.54 21.90 -34.09
CA ARG A 789 51.91 22.23 -34.51
C ARG A 789 52.89 21.48 -33.62
N LEU A 790 53.93 20.89 -34.23
CA LEU A 790 54.84 19.96 -33.56
C LEU A 790 56.30 20.38 -33.78
N LEU A 791 57.03 20.64 -32.70
CA LEU A 791 58.48 20.86 -32.67
C LEU A 791 59.16 19.68 -31.96
N GLN A 792 60.19 19.13 -32.57
CA GLN A 792 60.99 18.01 -32.04
C GLN A 792 62.48 18.31 -32.12
N VAL A 793 63.23 17.85 -31.13
CA VAL A 793 64.69 17.68 -31.18
C VAL A 793 64.97 16.25 -31.62
N ILE A 794 65.84 16.06 -32.61
CA ILE A 794 66.07 14.75 -33.22
C ILE A 794 67.56 14.41 -33.16
N GLY A 795 67.87 13.16 -32.82
CA GLY A 795 69.16 12.54 -33.07
C GLY A 795 68.96 11.27 -33.89
N ARG A 796 69.77 11.07 -34.93
CA ARG A 796 69.77 9.84 -35.74
C ARG A 796 71.18 9.32 -35.98
N VAL A 797 71.28 8.01 -36.15
CA VAL A 797 72.48 7.30 -36.62
C VAL A 797 72.10 6.38 -37.77
N SER A 798 72.97 6.23 -38.76
CA SER A 798 72.73 5.36 -39.92
C SER A 798 74.04 4.88 -40.56
N ALA A 799 73.99 3.74 -41.23
CA ALA A 799 75.12 3.11 -41.91
C ALA A 799 74.65 2.23 -43.06
N ASN A 800 75.54 1.97 -44.02
CA ASN A 800 75.33 0.98 -45.07
C ASN A 800 75.64 -0.43 -44.56
N LEU A 801 75.08 -1.45 -45.21
CA LEU A 801 75.58 -2.82 -45.08
C LEU A 801 76.76 -3.04 -46.03
N ASN A 802 77.59 -4.04 -45.72
CA ASN A 802 78.71 -4.44 -46.56
C ASN A 802 78.28 -4.99 -47.93
N GLU A 803 79.16 -4.92 -48.92
CA GLU A 803 78.90 -5.35 -50.31
C GLU A 803 78.94 -6.88 -50.51
N ASP A 804 78.96 -7.66 -49.42
CA ASP A 804 79.15 -9.13 -49.41
C ASP A 804 77.84 -9.92 -49.18
N ASP A 805 76.70 -9.29 -49.45
CA ASP A 805 75.33 -9.78 -49.16
C ASP A 805 75.10 -10.14 -47.66
N SER A 806 75.96 -9.68 -46.75
CA SER A 806 75.78 -9.91 -45.32
C SER A 806 74.90 -8.84 -44.65
N PHE A 807 74.27 -9.20 -43.53
CA PHE A 807 73.57 -8.24 -42.65
C PHE A 807 74.53 -7.52 -41.69
N SER A 808 75.81 -7.36 -42.06
CA SER A 808 76.80 -6.61 -41.28
C SER A 808 76.97 -5.19 -41.83
N PHE A 809 77.17 -4.21 -40.95
CA PHE A 809 77.35 -2.81 -41.33
C PHE A 809 78.79 -2.53 -41.77
N ASP A 810 78.96 -1.64 -42.76
CA ASP A 810 80.26 -1.06 -43.12
C ASP A 810 80.68 -0.08 -42.00
N GLU A 811 81.71 -0.44 -41.23
CA GLU A 811 82.18 0.33 -40.06
C GLU A 811 82.64 1.76 -40.44
N ASP A 812 83.09 1.99 -41.67
CA ASP A 812 83.47 3.34 -42.11
C ASP A 812 82.25 4.19 -42.52
N SER A 813 81.07 3.59 -42.71
CA SER A 813 79.88 4.26 -43.26
C SER A 813 78.97 4.93 -42.21
N TRP A 814 79.32 4.84 -40.93
CA TRP A 814 78.46 5.39 -39.86
C TRP A 814 78.39 6.92 -39.92
N GLN A 815 77.16 7.41 -40.08
CA GLN A 815 76.79 8.83 -40.09
C GLN A 815 75.93 9.13 -38.86
N GLY A 816 76.36 10.09 -38.04
CA GLY A 816 75.53 10.70 -37.01
C GLY A 816 74.87 11.99 -37.49
N ALA A 817 73.71 12.33 -36.96
CA ALA A 817 73.11 13.66 -37.08
C ALA A 817 72.30 14.05 -35.85
N VAL A 818 72.29 15.36 -35.51
CA VAL A 818 71.41 15.96 -34.49
C VAL A 818 70.83 17.26 -35.02
N GLY A 819 69.54 17.52 -34.77
CA GLY A 819 68.86 18.72 -35.27
C GLY A 819 67.47 18.97 -34.70
N LEU A 820 66.72 19.81 -35.41
CA LEU A 820 65.33 20.17 -35.10
C LEU A 820 64.42 19.84 -36.29
N ARG A 821 63.20 19.36 -36.00
CA ARG A 821 62.10 19.18 -36.96
C ARG A 821 60.87 19.95 -36.47
N TYR A 822 60.23 20.71 -37.36
CA TYR A 822 59.06 21.52 -37.03
C TYR A 822 57.95 21.39 -38.08
N LYS A 823 56.73 21.10 -37.62
CA LYS A 823 55.47 21.08 -38.38
C LYS A 823 54.72 22.40 -38.16
N PRO A 824 54.83 23.40 -39.07
CA PRO A 824 54.23 24.73 -38.87
C PRO A 824 52.70 24.78 -39.05
N PHE A 825 52.10 23.81 -39.74
CA PHE A 825 50.68 23.83 -40.10
C PHE A 825 49.88 22.77 -39.33
N LYS A 826 48.66 23.09 -38.89
CA LYS A 826 47.81 22.15 -38.15
C LYS A 826 47.38 20.95 -39.02
N SER A 827 46.73 21.26 -40.15
CA SER A 827 46.01 20.30 -41.00
C SER A 827 46.84 19.68 -42.13
N GLN A 828 48.09 20.09 -42.29
CA GLN A 828 49.00 19.60 -43.33
C GLN A 828 50.20 18.94 -42.66
N ASN A 829 50.58 17.72 -43.05
CA ASN A 829 51.78 17.06 -42.51
C ASN A 829 53.05 17.52 -43.25
N PHE A 830 53.23 18.84 -43.33
CA PHE A 830 54.43 19.48 -43.82
C PHE A 830 55.39 19.73 -42.65
N ASN A 831 56.64 19.29 -42.79
CA ASN A 831 57.67 19.36 -41.76
C ASN A 831 58.94 19.98 -42.36
N VAL A 832 59.51 20.99 -41.70
CA VAL A 832 60.83 21.54 -42.04
C VAL A 832 61.86 21.10 -41.00
N GLY A 833 63.08 20.80 -41.43
CA GLY A 833 64.15 20.32 -40.58
C GLY A 833 65.47 21.05 -40.83
N ALA A 834 66.29 21.16 -39.78
CA ALA A 834 67.67 21.63 -39.87
C ALA A 834 68.54 20.77 -38.95
N GLU A 835 69.51 20.07 -39.53
CA GLU A 835 70.28 19.03 -38.86
C GLU A 835 71.77 19.18 -39.13
N ARG A 836 72.59 19.05 -38.08
CA ARG A 836 74.04 18.92 -38.20
C ARG A 836 74.39 17.45 -38.34
N LEU A 837 74.88 17.07 -39.51
CA LEU A 837 75.51 15.78 -39.77
C LEU A 837 76.97 15.84 -39.29
N PHE A 838 77.43 14.73 -38.72
CA PHE A 838 78.81 14.55 -38.27
C PHE A 838 79.28 13.11 -38.51
N HIS A 839 80.56 12.95 -38.86
CA HIS A 839 81.14 11.62 -39.09
C HIS A 839 81.11 10.75 -37.82
N LEU A 840 80.86 9.45 -37.99
CA LEU A 840 81.17 8.41 -37.00
C LEU A 840 82.13 7.34 -37.57
N GLY A 841 82.13 7.14 -38.89
CA GLY A 841 83.17 6.41 -39.64
C GLY A 841 83.77 7.25 -40.78
N ASP A 842 84.87 6.77 -41.35
CA ASP A 842 85.76 7.52 -42.27
C ASP A 842 85.15 7.88 -43.64
N LYS A 843 84.01 7.30 -44.04
CA LYS A 843 83.33 7.55 -45.34
C LYS A 843 82.09 8.46 -45.24
N ALA A 844 81.75 8.95 -44.04
CA ALA A 844 80.60 9.83 -43.77
C ALA A 844 80.84 11.30 -44.20
N GLU A 845 80.00 12.26 -43.80
CA GLU A 845 80.25 13.70 -44.01
C GLU A 845 79.87 14.62 -42.83
N ASP A 846 80.55 15.79 -42.75
CA ASP A 846 80.36 16.86 -41.75
C ASP A 846 79.63 18.07 -42.36
N THR A 847 78.31 17.98 -42.51
CA THR A 847 77.49 18.97 -43.26
C THR A 847 76.30 19.48 -42.45
N TRP A 848 75.68 20.59 -42.87
CA TRP A 848 74.29 20.87 -42.47
C TRP A 848 73.36 20.39 -43.56
N LEU A 849 72.31 19.68 -43.14
CA LEU A 849 71.18 19.30 -43.96
C LEU A 849 69.97 20.15 -43.58
N LEU A 850 69.37 20.80 -44.58
CA LEU A 850 68.07 21.43 -44.48
C LEU A 850 67.04 20.56 -45.20
N ARG A 851 65.96 20.15 -44.51
CA ARG A 851 64.92 19.25 -45.04
C ARG A 851 63.57 19.96 -45.15
N ALA A 852 62.80 19.67 -46.17
CA ALA A 852 61.38 20.02 -46.27
C ALA A 852 60.59 18.79 -46.74
N MET A 853 59.81 18.20 -45.84
CA MET A 853 59.08 16.93 -46.04
C MET A 853 57.57 17.20 -46.03
N TYR A 854 56.82 16.55 -46.90
CA TYR A 854 55.37 16.52 -46.91
C TYR A 854 54.88 15.07 -47.00
N SER A 855 53.87 14.72 -46.22
CA SER A 855 53.10 13.49 -46.48
C SER A 855 51.59 13.70 -46.43
N TRP A 856 50.88 12.84 -47.14
CA TRP A 856 49.44 12.68 -47.05
C TRP A 856 49.08 11.20 -47.18
N THR A 857 48.11 10.75 -46.39
CA THR A 857 47.73 9.34 -46.33
C THR A 857 46.23 9.18 -46.14
N ASP A 858 45.64 8.26 -46.90
CA ASP A 858 44.34 7.66 -46.61
C ASP A 858 44.55 6.16 -46.32
N GLY A 859 43.89 5.63 -45.30
CA GLY A 859 44.00 4.22 -44.92
C GLY A 859 45.35 3.69 -44.41
N TYR A 860 46.33 4.56 -44.08
CA TYR A 860 47.61 4.12 -43.47
C TYR A 860 47.47 3.69 -41.99
N ASP A 861 46.48 4.24 -41.28
CA ASP A 861 46.18 3.92 -39.88
C ASP A 861 45.20 2.75 -39.76
N LEU A 862 45.24 2.06 -38.61
CA LEU A 862 44.26 1.03 -38.24
C LEU A 862 42.84 1.62 -38.16
N SER A 863 41.88 0.96 -38.79
CA SER A 863 40.43 1.22 -38.61
C SER A 863 39.78 0.03 -37.88
N PRO A 864 39.55 0.11 -36.55
CA PRO A 864 39.07 -1.03 -35.76
C PRO A 864 37.76 -1.63 -36.26
N GLY A 865 37.65 -2.95 -36.25
CA GLY A 865 36.46 -3.70 -36.66
C GLY A 865 36.14 -3.64 -38.17
N VAL A 866 36.83 -2.81 -38.96
CA VAL A 866 36.68 -2.76 -40.42
C VAL A 866 37.58 -3.84 -41.04
N PRO A 867 37.08 -4.74 -41.90
CA PRO A 867 37.87 -5.87 -42.41
C PRO A 867 38.86 -5.48 -43.52
N TYR A 868 38.55 -4.44 -44.31
CA TYR A 868 39.45 -3.88 -45.33
C TYR A 868 39.03 -2.46 -45.73
N TRP A 869 39.96 -1.67 -46.27
CA TRP A 869 39.73 -0.30 -46.75
C TRP A 869 40.73 0.10 -47.87
N ASN A 870 40.45 1.20 -48.57
CA ASN A 870 41.36 1.77 -49.57
C ASN A 870 42.64 2.30 -48.91
N TYR A 871 43.78 2.11 -49.55
CA TYR A 871 45.07 2.61 -49.08
C TYR A 871 45.69 3.53 -50.12
N THR A 872 45.99 4.77 -49.72
CA THR A 872 46.75 5.72 -50.53
C THR A 872 47.81 6.39 -49.67
N PHE A 873 49.06 6.37 -50.13
CA PHE A 873 50.19 7.02 -49.45
C PHE A 873 50.90 7.93 -50.43
N PHE A 874 51.15 9.17 -50.01
CA PHE A 874 51.96 10.15 -50.73
C PHE A 874 53.02 10.68 -49.77
N PHE A 875 54.29 10.65 -50.20
CA PHE A 875 55.41 11.27 -49.52
C PHE A 875 56.26 12.04 -50.53
N GLY A 876 56.79 13.19 -50.11
CA GLY A 876 57.79 13.93 -50.87
C GLY A 876 58.70 14.72 -49.96
N GLU A 877 59.98 14.75 -50.26
CA GLU A 877 60.99 15.49 -49.51
C GLU A 877 61.96 16.24 -50.44
N TYR A 878 62.40 17.40 -49.98
CA TYR A 878 63.48 18.19 -50.55
C TYR A 878 64.56 18.39 -49.48
N ASP A 879 65.75 17.91 -49.81
CA ASP A 879 66.93 17.92 -48.95
C ASP A 879 68.03 18.76 -49.57
N TYR A 880 68.61 19.69 -48.80
CA TYR A 880 69.73 20.52 -49.22
C TYR A 880 70.92 20.39 -48.27
N TYR A 881 72.05 19.95 -48.83
CA TYR A 881 73.32 19.74 -48.14
C TYR A 881 74.26 20.91 -48.43
N THR A 882 75.01 21.37 -47.43
CA THR A 882 75.68 22.70 -47.41
C THR A 882 77.22 22.68 -47.45
N SER A 883 77.82 21.48 -47.56
CA SER A 883 79.29 21.29 -47.60
C SER A 883 79.91 21.70 -48.95
N GLU A 884 81.22 21.49 -49.14
CA GLU A 884 81.88 21.66 -50.45
C GLU A 884 81.24 20.76 -51.54
N ASN A 885 80.55 19.69 -51.14
CA ASN A 885 79.74 18.83 -51.99
C ASN A 885 78.25 19.17 -51.87
N ALA A 886 77.95 20.48 -51.86
CA ALA A 886 76.60 21.00 -51.84
C ALA A 886 75.75 20.38 -52.95
N ARG A 887 74.63 19.80 -52.54
CA ARG A 887 73.72 19.04 -53.40
C ARG A 887 72.29 19.22 -52.91
N SER A 888 71.36 19.25 -53.84
CA SER A 888 69.93 19.07 -53.59
C SER A 888 69.54 17.62 -53.89
N VAL A 889 68.63 17.06 -53.11
CA VAL A 889 67.94 15.80 -53.41
C VAL A 889 66.44 16.05 -53.31
N VAL A 890 65.71 15.77 -54.38
CA VAL A 890 64.26 15.61 -54.36
C VAL A 890 63.97 14.12 -54.33
N TYR A 891 63.13 13.67 -53.40
CA TYR A 891 62.55 12.32 -53.41
C TYR A 891 61.03 12.40 -53.31
N GLY A 892 60.32 11.47 -53.95
CA GLY A 892 58.88 11.35 -53.84
C GLY A 892 58.40 9.94 -54.10
N GLU A 893 57.46 9.46 -53.28
CA GLU A 893 56.87 8.12 -53.33
C GLU A 893 55.33 8.20 -53.28
N VAL A 894 54.69 7.44 -54.17
CA VAL A 894 53.23 7.27 -54.24
C VAL A 894 52.90 5.78 -54.17
N ARG A 895 51.98 5.40 -53.29
CA ARG A 895 51.44 4.03 -53.22
C ARG A 895 49.92 4.05 -53.29
N GLN A 896 49.33 3.10 -54.00
CA GLN A 896 47.89 2.88 -54.07
C GLN A 896 47.57 1.40 -53.93
N GLY A 897 46.63 1.04 -53.06
CA GLY A 897 46.27 -0.35 -52.80
C GLY A 897 45.02 -0.50 -51.96
N MET A 898 44.92 -1.64 -51.27
CA MET A 898 43.92 -1.91 -50.24
C MET A 898 44.60 -2.48 -49.01
N THR A 899 44.20 -2.04 -47.83
CA THR A 899 44.63 -2.62 -46.55
C THR A 899 43.59 -3.64 -46.10
N PHE A 900 44.05 -4.84 -45.74
CA PHE A 900 43.26 -5.89 -45.10
C PHE A 900 43.63 -5.98 -43.62
N ASN A 901 42.63 -6.08 -42.74
CA ASN A 901 42.78 -6.06 -41.30
C ASN A 901 42.61 -7.46 -40.70
N VAL A 902 43.61 -7.91 -39.95
CA VAL A 902 43.64 -9.20 -39.26
C VAL A 902 43.69 -8.95 -37.75
N TYR A 903 42.53 -9.12 -37.11
CA TYR A 903 42.31 -9.03 -35.66
C TYR A 903 42.77 -7.71 -35.00
N ASP A 904 42.63 -6.57 -35.70
CA ASP A 904 43.01 -5.23 -35.23
C ASP A 904 44.46 -5.10 -34.73
N ARG A 905 45.35 -5.99 -35.21
CA ARG A 905 46.76 -6.07 -34.81
C ARG A 905 47.72 -6.29 -35.96
N PHE A 906 47.26 -6.83 -37.08
CA PHE A 906 48.10 -7.12 -38.25
C PHE A 906 47.41 -6.60 -39.51
N LEU A 907 48.06 -5.68 -40.21
CA LEU A 907 47.59 -5.11 -41.47
C LEU A 907 48.40 -5.70 -42.63
N VAL A 908 47.69 -6.06 -43.69
CA VAL A 908 48.26 -6.62 -44.93
C VAL A 908 47.85 -5.71 -46.07
N THR A 909 48.81 -5.00 -46.67
CA THR A 909 48.53 -3.94 -47.65
C THR A 909 49.27 -4.20 -48.97
N PRO A 910 48.72 -5.02 -49.87
CA PRO A 910 49.16 -5.08 -51.26
C PRO A 910 48.87 -3.74 -51.97
N HIS A 911 49.86 -3.22 -52.68
CA HIS A 911 49.79 -1.93 -53.36
C HIS A 911 50.64 -1.90 -54.65
N VAL A 912 50.30 -1.01 -55.57
CA VAL A 912 51.26 -0.51 -56.56
C VAL A 912 52.06 0.63 -55.95
N VAL A 913 53.31 0.80 -56.39
CA VAL A 913 54.22 1.88 -55.96
C VAL A 913 54.82 2.57 -57.19
N ALA A 914 54.97 3.88 -57.11
CA ALA A 914 55.80 4.68 -58.00
C ALA A 914 56.65 5.62 -57.16
N ASP A 915 57.95 5.69 -57.40
CA ASP A 915 58.83 6.65 -56.73
C ASP A 915 59.95 7.18 -57.63
N SER A 916 60.48 8.33 -57.26
CA SER A 916 61.52 9.01 -58.03
C SER A 916 62.50 9.74 -57.11
N ARG A 917 63.76 9.76 -57.51
CA ARG A 917 64.82 10.57 -56.90
C ARG A 917 65.46 11.43 -57.98
N ILE A 918 65.70 12.70 -57.69
CA ILE A 918 66.48 13.62 -58.52
C ILE A 918 67.55 14.24 -57.63
N THR A 919 68.83 14.10 -58.01
CA THR A 919 69.96 14.74 -57.31
C THR A 919 70.53 15.85 -58.20
N GLU A 920 70.87 17.01 -57.65
CA GLU A 920 71.46 18.12 -58.40
C GLU A 920 72.58 18.78 -57.58
N PRO A 921 73.83 18.83 -58.06
CA PRO A 921 74.34 18.24 -59.31
C PRO A 921 74.42 16.72 -59.26
N ASP A 922 74.01 16.06 -60.34
CA ASP A 922 73.89 14.60 -60.44
C ASP A 922 75.23 13.90 -60.75
N ARG A 923 76.22 14.07 -59.86
CA ARG A 923 77.65 13.75 -60.15
C ARG A 923 77.96 12.28 -60.39
N ASP A 924 77.13 11.36 -59.89
CA ASP A 924 77.40 9.91 -59.87
C ASP A 924 76.24 9.08 -60.51
N GLN A 925 75.50 9.66 -61.47
CA GLN A 925 74.31 9.06 -62.13
C GLN A 925 73.28 8.47 -61.13
N THR A 926 72.81 9.33 -60.23
CA THR A 926 72.05 8.94 -59.03
C THR A 926 70.54 9.14 -59.13
N SER A 927 70.07 9.81 -60.19
CA SER A 927 68.65 10.10 -60.39
C SER A 927 67.92 8.89 -60.98
N LEU A 928 66.76 8.56 -60.41
CA LEU A 928 65.96 7.39 -60.78
C LEU A 928 64.47 7.70 -60.83
N VAL A 929 63.76 6.91 -61.63
CA VAL A 929 62.31 6.75 -61.54
C VAL A 929 61.98 5.26 -61.61
N GLU A 930 61.16 4.79 -60.69
CA GLU A 930 60.79 3.38 -60.50
C GLU A 930 59.27 3.22 -60.39
N PHE A 931 58.75 2.12 -60.91
CA PHE A 931 57.37 1.69 -60.76
C PHE A 931 57.32 0.20 -60.43
N GLY A 932 56.35 -0.23 -59.62
CA GLY A 932 56.26 -1.63 -59.22
C GLY A 932 55.05 -1.98 -58.37
N ALA A 933 55.18 -3.12 -57.68
CA ALA A 933 54.20 -3.65 -56.76
C ALA A 933 54.85 -4.03 -55.44
N GLY A 934 54.11 -3.87 -54.35
CA GLY A 934 54.59 -4.13 -53.00
C GLY A 934 53.52 -4.68 -52.07
N LEU A 935 54.00 -5.12 -50.92
CA LEU A 935 53.23 -5.68 -49.82
C LEU A 935 53.81 -5.13 -48.52
N SER A 936 53.01 -4.34 -47.81
CA SER A 936 53.31 -3.98 -46.42
C SER A 936 52.63 -4.98 -45.48
N LEU A 937 53.37 -5.46 -44.49
CA LEU A 937 52.92 -6.33 -43.40
C LEU A 937 53.22 -5.61 -42.08
N ARG A 938 52.20 -4.98 -41.49
CA ARG A 938 52.37 -4.11 -40.31
C ARG A 938 51.72 -4.72 -39.07
N PHE A 939 52.53 -4.97 -38.03
CA PHE A 939 52.12 -5.53 -36.76
C PHE A 939 52.17 -4.48 -35.65
N PHE A 940 51.07 -4.32 -34.91
CA PHE A 940 50.96 -3.40 -33.78
C PHE A 940 51.26 -4.09 -32.44
N LEU A 941 52.08 -3.45 -31.59
CA LEU A 941 52.28 -3.89 -30.21
C LEU A 941 51.06 -3.53 -29.34
N PRO A 942 50.84 -4.21 -28.20
CA PRO A 942 49.66 -3.97 -27.35
C PRO A 942 49.54 -2.52 -26.87
N ALA A 943 48.33 -1.96 -26.96
CA ALA A 943 48.02 -0.61 -26.50
C ALA A 943 47.62 -0.54 -25.02
N PHE A 944 47.70 0.65 -24.43
CA PHE A 944 47.15 0.96 -23.10
C PHE A 944 45.70 1.45 -23.21
N ASN A 945 44.92 1.34 -22.12
CA ASN A 945 43.46 1.51 -22.12
C ASN A 945 42.91 2.81 -22.77
N TYR A 946 43.70 3.89 -22.76
CA TYR A 946 43.32 5.22 -23.26
C TYR A 946 44.12 5.67 -24.49
N GLU A 947 44.90 4.79 -25.10
CA GLU A 947 45.89 5.12 -26.12
C GLU A 947 45.74 4.18 -27.32
N VAL A 948 46.04 4.65 -28.53
CA VAL A 948 46.23 3.74 -29.69
C VAL A 948 47.57 3.03 -29.58
N PRO A 949 47.80 1.89 -30.27
CA PRO A 949 49.12 1.28 -30.34
C PRO A 949 50.20 2.31 -30.74
N ARG A 950 51.09 2.66 -29.81
CA ARG A 950 52.21 3.58 -30.08
C ARG A 950 53.20 2.96 -31.06
N SER A 951 53.47 1.68 -30.86
CA SER A 951 54.63 0.99 -31.40
C SER A 951 54.21 -0.06 -32.43
N SER A 952 54.92 -0.14 -33.57
CA SER A 952 54.61 -1.07 -34.65
C SER A 952 55.86 -1.55 -35.37
N VAL A 953 55.86 -2.81 -35.80
CA VAL A 953 56.83 -3.38 -36.74
C VAL A 953 56.19 -3.39 -38.14
N GLU A 954 56.82 -2.80 -39.14
CA GLU A 954 56.38 -2.87 -40.55
C GLU A 954 57.44 -3.59 -41.39
N VAL A 955 57.02 -4.63 -42.12
CA VAL A 955 57.85 -5.28 -43.14
C VAL A 955 57.27 -4.93 -44.51
N LEU A 956 58.01 -4.13 -45.25
CA LEU A 956 57.68 -3.66 -46.59
C LEU A 956 58.54 -4.41 -47.62
N LEU A 957 57.88 -5.26 -48.42
CA LEU A 957 58.48 -5.92 -49.58
C LEU A 957 58.00 -5.19 -50.84
N GLN A 958 58.91 -4.71 -51.70
CA GLN A 958 58.58 -4.06 -52.97
C GLN A 958 59.46 -4.60 -54.10
N TYR A 959 58.84 -5.08 -55.18
CA TYR A 959 59.51 -5.30 -56.45
C TYR A 959 59.23 -4.12 -57.37
N LYS A 960 60.28 -3.42 -57.79
CA LYS A 960 60.23 -2.24 -58.64
C LYS A 960 61.10 -2.42 -59.88
N ARG A 961 60.71 -1.75 -60.96
CA ARG A 961 61.44 -1.65 -62.22
C ARG A 961 61.49 -0.19 -62.64
N GLY A 962 62.65 0.26 -63.08
CA GLY A 962 62.86 1.68 -63.33
C GLY A 962 63.99 1.99 -64.30
N THR A 963 64.45 3.23 -64.21
CA THR A 963 65.54 3.75 -65.04
C THR A 963 66.39 4.72 -64.23
N LEU A 964 67.69 4.46 -64.19
CA LEU A 964 68.71 5.43 -63.83
C LEU A 964 68.95 6.36 -65.02
N PHE A 965 68.90 7.66 -64.80
CA PHE A 965 69.11 8.70 -65.79
C PHE A 965 70.06 9.77 -65.24
N HIS A 966 70.63 10.58 -66.13
CA HIS A 966 71.52 11.68 -65.76
C HIS A 966 70.81 13.01 -66.03
N VAL A 967 70.71 13.90 -65.03
CA VAL A 967 70.01 15.19 -65.19
C VAL A 967 70.70 16.14 -66.18
N GLN A 968 72.02 15.99 -66.40
CA GLN A 968 72.83 16.88 -67.24
C GLN A 968 73.87 16.12 -68.09
N GLY A 969 73.42 15.33 -69.08
CA GLY A 969 74.32 14.72 -70.07
C GLY A 969 73.59 13.96 -71.19
N ASP A 970 74.29 13.69 -72.30
CA ASP A 970 73.83 12.86 -73.43
C ASP A 970 74.01 11.34 -73.18
N ASP A 971 74.29 10.94 -71.93
CA ASP A 971 74.64 9.57 -71.56
C ASP A 971 73.44 8.61 -71.51
N LYS A 972 73.74 7.31 -71.59
CA LYS A 972 72.71 6.27 -71.71
C LYS A 972 72.00 5.99 -70.39
N ASN A 973 70.70 6.23 -70.40
CA ASN A 973 69.76 5.71 -69.41
C ASN A 973 69.93 4.18 -69.25
N SER A 974 70.00 3.73 -67.99
CA SER A 974 70.16 2.31 -67.64
C SER A 974 68.91 1.79 -66.96
N LEU A 975 68.41 0.64 -67.41
CA LEU A 975 67.30 -0.06 -66.76
C LEU A 975 67.74 -0.66 -65.43
N ILE A 976 66.88 -0.57 -64.41
CA ILE A 976 67.05 -1.24 -63.11
C ILE A 976 65.83 -2.10 -62.80
N ASP A 977 66.06 -3.25 -62.18
CA ASP A 977 65.05 -4.14 -61.59
C ASP A 977 65.50 -4.40 -60.15
N SER A 978 64.63 -4.13 -59.17
CA SER A 978 65.00 -3.92 -57.77
C SER A 978 64.04 -4.64 -56.82
N LEU A 979 64.56 -5.49 -55.92
CA LEU A 979 63.76 -6.16 -54.89
C LEU A 979 64.13 -5.63 -53.49
N PHE A 980 63.33 -4.69 -53.00
CA PHE A 980 63.50 -4.07 -51.69
C PHE A 980 62.82 -4.90 -50.60
N LEU A 981 63.55 -5.22 -49.54
CA LEU A 981 63.00 -5.66 -48.26
C LEU A 981 63.37 -4.63 -47.19
N THR A 982 62.39 -3.88 -46.68
CA THR A 982 62.59 -2.94 -45.57
C THR A 982 61.82 -3.41 -44.35
N THR A 983 62.51 -3.56 -43.22
CA THR A 983 61.89 -3.73 -41.90
C THR A 983 62.06 -2.45 -41.11
N SER A 984 60.98 -1.89 -40.58
CA SER A 984 61.03 -0.78 -39.62
C SER A 984 60.35 -1.15 -38.30
N ILE A 985 60.81 -0.55 -37.21
CA ILE A 985 60.27 -0.71 -35.86
C ILE A 985 60.16 0.69 -35.26
N THR A 986 58.93 1.13 -35.01
CA THR A 986 58.63 2.38 -34.30
C THR A 986 58.15 2.07 -32.88
N PHE A 987 58.57 2.89 -31.91
CA PHE A 987 58.23 2.79 -30.49
C PHE A 987 57.51 4.04 -29.98
#